data_AF-H9UA59-F1
#
_entry.id   AF-H9UA59-F1
#
_cell.length_a   1.000
_cell.length_b   1.000
_cell.length_c   1.000
_cell.angle_alpha   90.00
_cell.angle_beta   90.00
_cell.angle_gamma   90.00
#
_symmetry.space_group_name_H-M   'P 1'
#
loop_
_entity.id
_entity.type
_entity.pdbx_description
1 polymer ?
#
loop_
_entity_poly.entity_id
_entity_poly.type
_entity_poly.pdbx_seq_one_letter_code
_entity_poly.pdbx_strand_id
1 'polypeptide(L)'
;MVRRHPVLCLIFCSVMILLSSFSFAQSKNVKIKIVFDKSVKPFYENIDLNVSLMTTFADIKENTARIVHVLGISKESTTRKVNEFVRDEKGDYVNFKGNYYKIADKRRYTYDEKQKRYVVDKYGRYVYLQEYAWARKQEDKYIISDFYSMKSYEMPVTNYYIYLVVTDIDIQTFFIKSITPIVGKGSTIDRAIENARTTFSTVVNEYSPDKLDVAVLFEKGFDPVLRTALLAKLQEDTRYNIYDRLYIDEIMEIVRTSDLFGTEQVVVKFQPPRYLITFENLVKDDYQFIEDRYYFFENPVNGAYIKKSVDGLDVPVKVEVGSYYRYDSNTKRYVFDKAKGSYVRYYKGPWEKDNYVYETRFYDYILYKLTKLNTFYSLLMKVFDTEKGTLVGSRFFSRQIETVLKEPVDRFGTEEVDFHTDTKIESYYSVANEVQEFLQLLFPLSTVVSQISGEKALLESGKNIGTKPGYVFQSVANGYTTSFMRLERVFEKNSEARIFYVVPGENIEPHSLVIETKQYPSNLGIRFGFFVEKETYGMKIGYIKSDIYGNYLWSFTSSFSIPYDTSSVDRMMFPVAFEFSKFLFGENIELLLGTSFNIVSESSGASYISDYGVLIGLALSSYLRNSVFSYGGACFYTEVTYTIPLSNFELSPNNMNLSIGVDMRF
;
A
#
# COMPACT_ATOMS: atom_id res chain seq x y z
N MET A 1 -49.41 -68.06 15.35
CA MET A 1 -48.02 -68.38 14.97
C MET A 1 -47.43 -67.22 14.19
N VAL A 2 -46.65 -66.35 14.84
CA VAL A 2 -45.67 -65.50 14.12
C VAL A 2 -44.32 -66.05 14.54
N ARG A 3 -43.70 -66.85 13.66
CA ARG A 3 -42.34 -67.35 13.87
C ARG A 3 -41.41 -66.13 13.93
N ARG A 4 -41.06 -65.68 15.14
CA ARG A 4 -39.92 -64.79 15.33
C ARG A 4 -38.69 -65.57 14.90
N HIS A 5 -38.21 -65.33 13.68
CA HIS A 5 -37.01 -65.96 13.17
C HIS A 5 -35.81 -65.44 13.99
N PRO A 6 -35.18 -66.30 14.83
CA PRO A 6 -34.02 -65.87 15.63
C PRO A 6 -32.86 -65.39 14.74
N VAL A 7 -32.83 -65.87 13.49
CA VAL A 7 -31.88 -65.45 12.44
C VAL A 7 -32.01 -63.96 12.11
N LEU A 8 -33.22 -63.40 12.09
CA LEU A 8 -33.44 -62.00 11.71
C LEU A 8 -33.03 -61.04 12.85
N CYS A 9 -33.26 -61.44 14.11
CA CYS A 9 -32.73 -60.75 15.29
C CYS A 9 -31.20 -60.83 15.35
N LEU A 10 -30.60 -61.99 15.05
CA LEU A 10 -29.15 -62.15 15.00
C LEU A 10 -28.54 -61.30 13.89
N ILE A 11 -29.12 -61.26 12.70
CA ILE A 11 -28.65 -60.38 11.61
C ILE A 11 -28.79 -58.91 12.03
N PHE A 12 -29.91 -58.50 12.64
CA PHE A 12 -30.10 -57.12 13.07
C PHE A 12 -29.11 -56.72 14.19
N CYS A 13 -28.87 -57.60 15.16
CA CYS A 13 -27.83 -57.39 16.18
C CYS A 13 -26.42 -57.39 15.58
N SER A 14 -26.15 -58.26 14.60
CA SER A 14 -24.85 -58.30 13.91
C SER A 14 -24.62 -57.05 13.07
N VAL A 15 -25.67 -56.54 12.41
CA VAL A 15 -25.67 -55.27 11.67
C VAL A 15 -25.53 -54.08 12.62
N MET A 16 -26.18 -54.09 13.79
CA MET A 16 -26.01 -53.05 14.81
C MET A 16 -24.63 -53.10 15.47
N ILE A 17 -24.06 -54.29 15.66
CA ILE A 17 -22.68 -54.47 16.13
C ILE A 17 -21.71 -54.06 15.03
N LEU A 18 -21.95 -54.38 13.76
CA LEU A 18 -21.13 -53.91 12.64
C LEU A 18 -21.24 -52.39 12.47
N LEU A 19 -22.43 -51.80 12.61
CA LEU A 19 -22.65 -50.36 12.56
C LEU A 19 -22.02 -49.66 13.76
N SER A 20 -22.09 -50.23 14.97
CA SER A 20 -21.43 -49.68 16.15
C SER A 20 -19.92 -49.86 16.08
N SER A 21 -19.43 -50.97 15.53
CA SER A 21 -18.01 -51.21 15.24
C SER A 21 -17.51 -50.32 14.11
N PHE A 22 -18.34 -49.99 13.10
CA PHE A 22 -18.03 -49.01 12.07
C PHE A 22 -18.05 -47.59 12.64
N SER A 23 -18.92 -47.29 13.60
CA SER A 23 -18.95 -46.00 14.31
C SER A 23 -17.76 -45.84 15.26
N PHE A 24 -17.33 -46.93 15.92
CA PHE A 24 -16.12 -46.96 16.75
C PHE A 24 -14.83 -47.02 15.91
N ALA A 25 -14.81 -47.73 14.78
CA ALA A 25 -13.70 -47.74 13.84
C ALA A 25 -13.63 -46.44 13.00
N GLN A 26 -14.71 -45.67 12.93
CA GLN A 26 -14.73 -44.28 12.45
C GLN A 26 -14.31 -43.26 13.52
N SER A 27 -14.04 -43.68 14.77
CA SER A 27 -13.14 -42.91 15.65
C SER A 27 -11.69 -43.05 15.15
N LYS A 28 -11.46 -42.69 13.88
CA LYS A 28 -10.14 -42.26 13.44
C LYS A 28 -9.74 -41.16 14.40
N ASN A 29 -8.71 -41.40 15.19
CA ASN A 29 -7.97 -40.43 16.01
C ASN A 29 -8.26 -39.02 15.51
N VAL A 30 -9.15 -38.31 16.21
CA VAL A 30 -9.52 -36.96 15.82
C VAL A 30 -8.32 -36.10 16.16
N LYS A 31 -7.41 -35.97 15.19
CA LYS A 31 -6.16 -35.23 15.29
C LYS A 31 -6.38 -33.72 15.31
N ILE A 32 -7.62 -33.24 15.42
CA ILE A 32 -7.96 -31.82 15.51
C ILE A 32 -8.77 -31.52 16.76
N LYS A 33 -8.46 -30.42 17.42
CA LYS A 33 -9.21 -29.91 18.57
C LYS A 33 -9.57 -28.45 18.37
N ILE A 34 -10.85 -28.12 18.56
CA ILE A 34 -11.29 -26.73 18.65
C ILE A 34 -11.28 -26.30 20.12
N VAL A 35 -10.72 -25.13 20.36
CA VAL A 35 -10.66 -24.48 21.66
C VAL A 35 -11.29 -23.09 21.52
N PHE A 36 -12.07 -22.70 22.52
CA PHE A 36 -12.66 -21.37 22.58
C PHE A 36 -12.08 -20.64 23.78
N ASP A 37 -11.70 -19.38 23.58
CA ASP A 37 -11.45 -18.49 24.71
C ASP A 37 -12.73 -18.35 25.54
N LYS A 38 -12.59 -18.07 26.84
CA LYS A 38 -13.69 -17.95 27.82
C LYS A 38 -14.77 -16.96 27.38
N SER A 39 -14.39 -15.96 26.58
CA SER A 39 -15.27 -14.93 26.04
C SER A 39 -16.14 -15.42 24.88
N VAL A 40 -15.80 -16.54 24.25
CA VAL A 40 -16.45 -17.03 23.02
C VAL A 40 -17.38 -18.20 23.31
N LYS A 41 -18.63 -18.09 22.88
CA LYS A 41 -19.61 -19.17 22.98
C LYS A 41 -19.46 -20.14 21.80
N PRO A 42 -19.53 -21.48 22.01
CA PRO A 42 -19.42 -22.46 20.93
C PRO A 42 -20.55 -22.41 19.88
N PHE A 43 -21.70 -21.83 20.24
CA PHE A 43 -22.82 -21.58 19.33
C PHE A 43 -22.95 -20.09 19.06
N TYR A 44 -22.98 -19.70 17.78
CA TYR A 44 -23.09 -18.31 17.35
C TYR A 44 -24.12 -18.17 16.23
N GLU A 45 -25.17 -17.40 16.47
CA GLU A 45 -26.26 -17.11 15.50
C GLU A 45 -26.79 -18.36 14.75
N ASN A 46 -27.03 -19.44 15.51
CA ASN A 46 -27.52 -20.76 15.06
C ASN A 46 -26.49 -21.66 14.36
N ILE A 47 -25.22 -21.28 14.36
CA ILE A 47 -24.13 -22.11 13.84
C ILE A 47 -23.35 -22.71 15.00
N ASP A 48 -23.13 -24.02 14.95
CA ASP A 48 -22.19 -24.72 15.83
C ASP A 48 -20.78 -24.49 15.30
N LEU A 49 -20.04 -23.58 15.95
CA LEU A 49 -18.68 -23.23 15.55
C LEU A 49 -17.75 -24.42 15.65
N ASN A 50 -17.98 -25.34 16.59
CA ASN A 50 -17.15 -26.51 16.76
C ASN A 50 -17.24 -27.40 15.52
N VAL A 51 -18.45 -27.71 15.06
CA VAL A 51 -18.66 -28.52 13.84
C VAL A 51 -18.12 -27.81 12.59
N SER A 52 -18.41 -26.51 12.44
CA SER A 52 -17.98 -25.73 11.26
C SER A 52 -16.45 -25.64 11.16
N LEU A 53 -15.76 -25.32 12.26
CA LEU A 53 -14.29 -25.23 12.30
C LEU A 53 -13.63 -26.61 12.14
N MET A 54 -14.16 -27.66 12.79
CA MET A 54 -13.65 -29.03 12.64
C MET A 54 -13.70 -29.49 11.18
N THR A 55 -14.83 -29.23 10.50
CA THR A 55 -15.01 -29.62 9.10
C THR A 55 -14.10 -28.81 8.19
N THR A 56 -13.99 -27.51 8.44
CA THR A 56 -13.21 -26.60 7.60
C THR A 56 -11.70 -26.85 7.69
N PHE A 57 -11.17 -27.16 8.87
CA PHE A 57 -9.73 -27.37 9.10
C PHE A 57 -9.31 -28.85 9.15
N ALA A 58 -10.14 -29.75 8.64
CA ALA A 58 -9.90 -31.20 8.64
C ALA A 58 -8.76 -31.69 7.73
N ASP A 59 -8.17 -30.80 6.91
CA ASP A 59 -7.04 -31.08 6.02
C ASP A 59 -5.71 -31.11 6.79
N ILE A 60 -5.50 -32.20 7.53
CA ILE A 60 -4.33 -32.39 8.39
C ILE A 60 -3.35 -33.34 7.71
N LYS A 61 -2.06 -32.96 7.65
CA LYS A 61 -0.96 -33.82 7.17
C LYS A 61 -0.82 -35.07 8.05
N GLU A 62 -0.26 -36.15 7.51
CA GLU A 62 0.07 -37.33 8.32
C GLU A 62 0.98 -36.97 9.51
N ASN A 63 0.84 -37.74 10.61
CA ASN A 63 1.57 -37.52 11.88
C ASN A 63 1.48 -36.11 12.49
N THR A 64 0.43 -35.35 12.17
CA THR A 64 0.22 -34.00 12.70
C THR A 64 -1.08 -33.93 13.50
N ALA A 65 -1.05 -33.30 14.67
CA ALA A 65 -2.22 -32.89 15.43
C ALA A 65 -2.43 -31.38 15.28
N ARG A 66 -3.66 -30.92 15.17
CA ARG A 66 -4.04 -29.53 14.94
C ARG A 66 -4.90 -28.99 16.08
N ILE A 67 -4.56 -27.82 16.59
CA ILE A 67 -5.40 -27.09 17.56
C ILE A 67 -5.86 -25.81 16.88
N VAL A 68 -7.17 -25.61 16.79
CA VAL A 68 -7.77 -24.36 16.29
C VAL A 68 -8.34 -23.63 17.50
N HIS A 69 -7.66 -22.58 17.93
CA HIS A 69 -8.07 -21.74 19.06
C HIS A 69 -8.80 -20.50 18.55
N VAL A 70 -10.08 -20.36 18.91
CA VAL A 70 -10.91 -19.18 18.62
C VAL A 70 -10.71 -18.15 19.72
N LEU A 71 -10.04 -17.05 19.40
CA LEU A 71 -9.76 -15.94 20.32
C LEU A 71 -10.95 -14.97 20.45
N GLY A 72 -11.74 -14.82 19.39
CA GLY A 72 -12.83 -13.87 19.39
C GLY A 72 -13.66 -13.89 18.12
N ILE A 73 -14.87 -13.37 18.22
CA ILE A 73 -15.76 -13.10 17.08
C ILE A 73 -16.26 -11.67 17.22
N SER A 74 -16.18 -10.89 16.15
CA SER A 74 -16.78 -9.57 16.07
C SER A 74 -17.81 -9.53 14.95
N LYS A 75 -18.85 -8.71 15.13
CA LYS A 75 -19.89 -8.45 14.14
C LYS A 75 -20.13 -6.95 14.10
N GLU A 76 -20.05 -6.39 12.89
CA GLU A 76 -20.51 -5.03 12.64
C GLU A 76 -21.68 -5.06 11.66
N SER A 77 -22.76 -4.37 12.03
CA SER A 77 -24.00 -4.30 11.25
C SER A 77 -24.47 -2.86 11.15
N THR A 78 -24.90 -2.48 9.96
CA THR A 78 -25.40 -1.14 9.65
C THR A 78 -26.39 -1.20 8.49
N THR A 79 -27.06 -0.09 8.18
CA THR A 79 -27.89 0.05 6.99
C THR A 79 -27.37 1.16 6.12
N ARG A 80 -27.50 1.01 4.81
CA ARG A 80 -27.21 2.08 3.85
C ARG A 80 -28.40 2.32 2.94
N LYS A 81 -28.66 3.58 2.63
CA LYS A 81 -29.64 3.97 1.63
C LYS A 81 -29.09 3.69 0.23
N VAL A 82 -29.87 2.97 -0.56
CA VAL A 82 -29.57 2.69 -1.97
C VAL A 82 -30.64 3.33 -2.85
N ASN A 83 -30.23 4.14 -3.82
CA ASN A 83 -31.11 4.62 -4.88
C ASN A 83 -30.72 3.97 -6.21
N GLU A 84 -31.52 3.02 -6.66
CA GLU A 84 -31.29 2.27 -7.89
C GLU A 84 -32.19 2.78 -9.02
N PHE A 85 -31.64 2.91 -10.22
CA PHE A 85 -32.38 3.33 -11.41
C PHE A 85 -32.60 2.15 -12.34
N VAL A 86 -33.84 1.66 -12.38
CA VAL A 86 -34.22 0.50 -13.21
C VAL A 86 -34.95 0.99 -14.46
N ARG A 87 -34.61 0.41 -15.62
CA ARG A 87 -35.27 0.74 -16.89
C ARG A 87 -36.77 0.45 -16.78
N ASP A 88 -37.58 1.47 -17.08
CA ASP A 88 -39.03 1.43 -17.00
C ASP A 88 -39.59 2.40 -18.03
N GLU A 89 -40.39 1.91 -18.98
CA GLU A 89 -40.99 2.75 -20.04
C GLU A 89 -41.86 3.89 -19.50
N LYS A 90 -42.37 3.76 -18.27
CA LYS A 90 -43.17 4.79 -17.60
C LYS A 90 -42.36 5.67 -16.64
N GLY A 91 -41.06 5.41 -16.54
CA GLY A 91 -40.16 6.09 -15.62
C GLY A 91 -40.08 7.60 -15.80
N ASP A 92 -39.71 8.28 -14.72
CA ASP A 92 -39.60 9.75 -14.66
C ASP A 92 -38.15 10.24 -14.82
N TYR A 93 -37.21 9.33 -15.08
CA TYR A 93 -35.78 9.65 -15.19
C TYR A 93 -35.19 9.23 -16.53
N VAL A 94 -34.15 9.92 -16.97
CA VAL A 94 -33.31 9.57 -18.14
C VAL A 94 -31.84 9.54 -17.74
N ASN A 95 -31.07 8.64 -18.33
CA ASN A 95 -29.61 8.63 -18.16
C ASN A 95 -28.95 9.60 -19.16
N PHE A 96 -28.09 10.47 -18.66
CA PHE A 96 -27.25 11.36 -19.46
C PHE A 96 -25.87 11.49 -18.83
N LYS A 97 -24.82 11.25 -19.62
CA LYS A 97 -23.41 11.35 -19.17
C LYS A 97 -23.12 10.57 -17.87
N GLY A 98 -23.72 9.40 -17.71
CA GLY A 98 -23.50 8.54 -16.54
C GLY A 98 -24.28 8.93 -15.28
N ASN A 99 -25.17 9.92 -15.35
CA ASN A 99 -26.06 10.31 -14.25
C ASN A 99 -27.53 10.29 -14.69
N TYR A 100 -28.48 10.34 -13.76
CA TYR A 100 -29.91 10.28 -14.06
C TYR A 100 -30.56 11.64 -13.87
N TYR A 101 -31.54 12.04 -14.68
CA TYR A 101 -32.19 13.34 -14.56
C TYR A 101 -33.70 13.18 -14.64
N LYS A 102 -34.42 13.87 -13.76
CA LYS A 102 -35.87 13.87 -13.78
C LYS A 102 -36.35 14.62 -15.03
N ILE A 103 -37.38 14.08 -15.66
CA ILE A 103 -37.99 14.65 -16.86
C ILE A 103 -39.51 14.72 -16.71
N ALA A 104 -40.11 15.76 -17.30
CA ALA A 104 -41.56 15.86 -17.44
C ALA A 104 -42.05 15.32 -18.79
N ASP A 105 -41.24 15.41 -19.85
CA ASP A 105 -41.61 14.97 -21.21
C ASP A 105 -41.23 13.51 -21.45
N LYS A 106 -42.24 12.64 -21.49
CA LYS A 106 -42.09 11.19 -21.71
C LYS A 106 -42.18 10.78 -23.19
N ARG A 107 -42.12 11.74 -24.12
CA ARG A 107 -42.14 11.45 -25.57
C ARG A 107 -40.76 11.04 -26.07
N ARG A 108 -40.76 10.15 -27.06
CA ARG A 108 -39.58 9.77 -27.83
C ARG A 108 -39.52 10.56 -29.13
N TYR A 109 -38.32 10.79 -29.62
CA TYR A 109 -38.03 11.61 -30.79
C TYR A 109 -37.05 10.92 -31.75
N THR A 110 -37.20 11.20 -33.03
CA THR A 110 -36.26 10.83 -34.10
C THR A 110 -35.82 12.12 -34.81
N TYR A 111 -34.55 12.18 -35.21
CA TYR A 111 -34.04 13.32 -35.98
C TYR A 111 -34.42 13.16 -37.46
N ASP A 112 -35.19 14.10 -38.00
CA ASP A 112 -35.52 14.16 -39.42
C ASP A 112 -34.45 14.98 -40.15
N GLU A 113 -33.59 14.31 -40.92
CA GLU A 113 -32.52 14.96 -41.69
C GLU A 113 -33.04 15.91 -42.78
N LYS A 114 -34.21 15.65 -43.35
CA LYS A 114 -34.80 16.48 -44.41
C LYS A 114 -35.31 17.79 -43.85
N GLN A 115 -35.95 17.73 -42.68
CA GLN A 115 -36.50 18.91 -42.00
C GLN A 115 -35.53 19.55 -41.01
N LYS A 116 -34.36 18.94 -40.79
CA LYS A 116 -33.33 19.34 -39.81
C LYS A 116 -33.90 19.59 -38.41
N ARG A 117 -34.83 18.75 -37.96
CA ARG A 117 -35.50 18.89 -36.66
C ARG A 117 -35.85 17.54 -36.03
N TYR A 118 -36.05 17.54 -34.72
CA TYR A 118 -36.54 16.38 -33.98
C TYR A 118 -38.06 16.30 -34.05
N VAL A 119 -38.59 15.13 -34.42
CA VAL A 119 -40.02 14.85 -34.52
C VAL A 119 -40.41 13.73 -33.56
N VAL A 120 -41.61 13.78 -33.00
CA VAL A 120 -42.11 12.76 -32.06
C VAL A 120 -42.27 11.43 -32.79
N ASP A 121 -41.65 10.39 -32.27
CA ASP A 121 -41.65 9.03 -32.81
C ASP A 121 -41.67 8.04 -31.65
N LYS A 122 -42.68 7.15 -31.62
CA LYS A 122 -42.83 6.14 -30.57
C LYS A 122 -41.60 5.22 -30.45
N TYR A 123 -40.90 4.99 -31.56
CA TYR A 123 -39.69 4.15 -31.62
C TYR A 123 -38.41 4.98 -31.67
N GLY A 124 -38.52 6.30 -31.43
CA GLY A 124 -37.40 7.21 -31.44
C GLY A 124 -36.36 6.92 -30.37
N ARG A 125 -35.09 7.19 -30.70
CA ARG A 125 -33.94 6.99 -29.82
C ARG A 125 -33.67 8.18 -28.91
N TYR A 126 -34.23 9.35 -29.21
CA TYR A 126 -33.99 10.58 -28.48
C TYR A 126 -35.10 10.88 -27.48
N VAL A 127 -34.74 11.49 -26.35
CA VAL A 127 -35.64 12.03 -25.33
C VAL A 127 -35.29 13.50 -25.11
N TYR A 128 -36.29 14.32 -24.82
CA TYR A 128 -36.11 15.76 -24.60
C TYR A 128 -35.86 16.07 -23.12
N LEU A 129 -34.64 16.48 -22.79
CA LEU A 129 -34.23 16.89 -21.45
C LEU A 129 -34.57 18.36 -21.21
N GLN A 130 -35.82 18.61 -20.81
CA GLN A 130 -36.36 19.96 -20.64
C GLN A 130 -35.52 20.83 -19.69
N GLU A 131 -35.06 20.26 -18.57
CA GLU A 131 -34.31 20.94 -17.51
C GLU A 131 -32.82 21.13 -17.82
N TYR A 132 -32.35 20.89 -19.05
CA TYR A 132 -30.96 21.17 -19.43
C TYR A 132 -30.73 22.68 -19.66
N ALA A 133 -30.64 23.43 -18.57
CA ALA A 133 -30.48 24.88 -18.60
C ALA A 133 -29.13 25.32 -19.21
N TRP A 134 -28.08 24.53 -18.96
CA TRP A 134 -26.73 24.75 -19.46
C TRP A 134 -26.53 24.41 -20.95
N ALA A 135 -27.53 23.81 -21.61
CA ALA A 135 -27.52 23.58 -23.05
C ALA A 135 -27.26 24.88 -23.82
N ARG A 136 -26.33 24.83 -24.79
CA ARG A 136 -25.94 26.01 -25.59
C ARG A 136 -26.95 26.26 -26.71
N LYS A 137 -27.53 25.20 -27.25
CA LYS A 137 -28.56 25.22 -28.29
C LYS A 137 -29.75 24.31 -27.91
N GLN A 138 -30.86 24.44 -28.62
CA GLN A 138 -32.07 23.62 -28.35
C GLN A 138 -31.85 22.15 -28.72
N GLU A 139 -31.03 21.89 -29.73
CA GLU A 139 -30.71 20.55 -30.21
C GLU A 139 -29.96 19.75 -29.14
N ASP A 140 -29.14 20.41 -28.32
CA ASP A 140 -28.37 19.79 -27.22
C ASP A 140 -29.29 19.16 -26.15
N LYS A 141 -30.57 19.56 -26.11
CA LYS A 141 -31.55 19.02 -25.17
C LYS A 141 -32.11 17.66 -25.59
N TYR A 142 -31.92 17.26 -26.85
CA TYR A 142 -32.34 15.95 -27.34
C TYR A 142 -31.21 14.95 -27.14
N ILE A 143 -31.37 14.05 -26.17
CA ILE A 143 -30.35 13.10 -25.74
C ILE A 143 -30.77 11.67 -26.08
N ILE A 144 -29.81 10.80 -26.35
CA ILE A 144 -30.09 9.37 -26.51
C ILE A 144 -30.21 8.77 -25.12
N SER A 145 -31.40 8.27 -24.76
CA SER A 145 -31.64 7.66 -23.45
C SER A 145 -32.89 6.79 -23.45
N ASP A 146 -32.98 5.94 -22.44
CA ASP A 146 -34.21 5.24 -22.05
C ASP A 146 -34.83 5.92 -20.83
N PHE A 147 -36.04 5.49 -20.48
CA PHE A 147 -36.74 5.91 -19.27
C PHE A 147 -36.41 4.97 -18.10
N TYR A 148 -36.30 5.55 -16.91
CA TYR A 148 -35.92 4.87 -15.68
C TYR A 148 -36.83 5.29 -14.51
N SER A 149 -37.10 4.34 -13.62
CA SER A 149 -37.75 4.58 -12.34
C SER A 149 -36.73 4.44 -11.23
N MET A 150 -36.70 5.41 -10.32
CA MET A 150 -35.84 5.37 -9.13
C MET A 150 -36.52 4.52 -8.05
N LYS A 151 -35.80 3.53 -7.54
CA LYS A 151 -36.19 2.72 -6.39
C LYS A 151 -35.26 3.06 -5.23
N SER A 152 -35.83 3.54 -4.13
CA SER A 152 -35.09 3.86 -2.91
C SER A 152 -35.43 2.83 -1.83
N TYR A 153 -34.42 2.21 -1.25
CA TYR A 153 -34.58 1.26 -0.15
C TYR A 153 -33.37 1.28 0.78
N GLU A 154 -33.57 0.85 2.02
CA GLU A 154 -32.48 0.61 2.98
C GLU A 154 -31.98 -0.81 2.81
N MET A 155 -30.66 -0.97 2.64
CA MET A 155 -30.00 -2.26 2.51
C MET A 155 -29.19 -2.54 3.78
N PRO A 156 -29.48 -3.61 4.53
CA PRO A 156 -28.64 -4.01 5.65
C PRO A 156 -27.30 -4.53 5.12
N VAL A 157 -26.21 -4.11 5.76
CA VAL A 157 -24.85 -4.59 5.48
C VAL A 157 -24.28 -5.12 6.79
N THR A 158 -23.67 -6.28 6.75
CA THR A 158 -23.09 -6.93 7.94
C THR A 158 -21.82 -7.65 7.57
N ASN A 159 -20.79 -7.45 8.41
CA ASN A 159 -19.53 -8.18 8.34
C ASN A 159 -19.29 -8.93 9.66
N TYR A 160 -18.82 -10.16 9.51
CA TYR A 160 -18.35 -11.03 10.59
C TYR A 160 -16.84 -11.16 10.50
N TYR A 161 -16.21 -11.15 11.67
CA TYR A 161 -14.78 -11.32 11.85
C TYR A 161 -14.55 -12.45 12.85
N ILE A 162 -13.71 -13.41 12.50
CA ILE A 162 -13.28 -14.47 13.39
C ILE A 162 -11.76 -14.42 13.56
N TYR A 163 -11.31 -14.41 14.81
CA TYR A 163 -9.89 -14.36 15.16
C TYR A 163 -9.48 -15.74 15.65
N LEU A 164 -8.58 -16.38 14.91
CA LEU A 164 -8.15 -17.75 15.12
C LEU A 164 -6.64 -17.82 15.32
N VAL A 165 -6.20 -18.86 16.02
CA VAL A 165 -4.81 -19.32 15.97
C VAL A 165 -4.82 -20.83 15.73
N VAL A 166 -4.18 -21.25 14.64
CA VAL A 166 -4.10 -22.66 14.23
C VAL A 166 -2.69 -23.17 14.53
N THR A 167 -2.59 -24.19 15.36
CA THR A 167 -1.31 -24.77 15.79
C THR A 167 -1.20 -26.20 15.31
N ASP A 168 -0.15 -26.51 14.55
CA ASP A 168 0.16 -27.87 14.12
C ASP A 168 1.29 -28.45 14.97
N ILE A 169 1.11 -29.68 15.48
CA ILE A 169 2.04 -30.39 16.37
C ILE A 169 2.41 -31.72 15.73
N ASP A 170 3.69 -32.04 15.68
CA ASP A 170 4.16 -33.36 15.30
C ASP A 170 3.86 -34.40 16.39
N ILE A 171 3.12 -35.45 16.04
CA ILE A 171 2.70 -36.47 17.00
C ILE A 171 3.86 -37.38 17.42
N GLN A 172 4.89 -37.55 16.59
CA GLN A 172 6.01 -38.45 16.89
C GLN A 172 7.04 -37.78 17.81
N THR A 173 7.25 -36.48 17.61
CA THR A 173 8.28 -35.70 18.32
C THR A 173 7.71 -34.75 19.36
N PHE A 174 6.39 -34.57 19.41
CA PHE A 174 5.68 -33.57 20.21
C PHE A 174 6.17 -32.14 19.96
N PHE A 175 6.63 -31.89 18.74
CA PHE A 175 7.21 -30.63 18.35
C PHE A 175 6.17 -29.73 17.68
N ILE A 176 6.11 -28.44 18.06
CA ILE A 176 5.19 -27.48 17.44
C ILE A 176 5.72 -27.14 16.03
N LYS A 177 5.05 -27.62 14.99
CA LYS A 177 5.41 -27.38 13.58
C LYS A 177 5.13 -25.94 13.17
N SER A 178 4.00 -25.39 13.60
CA SER A 178 3.58 -24.02 13.30
C SER A 178 2.59 -23.50 14.33
N ILE A 179 2.59 -22.18 14.52
CA ILE A 179 1.55 -21.42 15.23
C ILE A 179 1.14 -20.31 14.26
N THR A 180 -0.04 -20.42 13.65
CA THR A 180 -0.51 -19.52 12.59
C THR A 180 -1.75 -18.75 13.05
N PRO A 181 -1.59 -17.49 13.50
CA PRO A 181 -2.70 -16.59 13.77
C PRO A 181 -3.36 -16.14 12.46
N ILE A 182 -4.69 -16.12 12.43
CA ILE A 182 -5.48 -15.83 11.23
C ILE A 182 -6.69 -14.97 11.60
N VAL A 183 -7.03 -14.04 10.72
CA VAL A 183 -8.29 -13.29 10.77
C VAL A 183 -9.14 -13.67 9.57
N GLY A 184 -10.31 -14.24 9.83
CA GLY A 184 -11.33 -14.53 8.81
C GLY A 184 -12.36 -13.40 8.73
N LYS A 185 -12.71 -12.96 7.52
CA LYS A 185 -13.74 -11.95 7.26
C LYS A 185 -14.80 -12.50 6.32
N GLY A 186 -16.08 -12.23 6.58
CA GLY A 186 -17.15 -12.63 5.67
C GLY A 186 -18.48 -11.95 5.95
N SER A 187 -19.38 -12.00 4.96
CA SER A 187 -20.78 -11.55 5.11
C SER A 187 -21.62 -12.48 6.01
N THR A 188 -21.10 -13.67 6.31
CA THR A 188 -21.62 -14.64 7.27
C THR A 188 -20.47 -15.25 8.07
N ILE A 189 -20.74 -15.84 9.23
CA ILE A 189 -19.70 -16.48 10.05
C ILE A 189 -19.05 -17.68 9.35
N ASP A 190 -19.82 -18.52 8.64
CA ASP A 190 -19.25 -19.64 7.86
C ASP A 190 -18.30 -19.14 6.77
N ARG A 191 -18.67 -18.06 6.06
CA ARG A 191 -17.80 -17.45 5.05
C ARG A 191 -16.54 -16.85 5.67
N ALA A 192 -16.64 -16.29 6.87
CA ALA A 192 -15.47 -15.83 7.62
C ALA A 192 -14.54 -17.00 7.99
N ILE A 193 -15.10 -18.14 8.41
CA ILE A 193 -14.36 -19.38 8.71
C ILE A 193 -13.67 -19.94 7.45
N GLU A 194 -14.37 -20.01 6.32
CA GLU A 194 -13.80 -20.46 5.04
C GLU A 194 -12.64 -19.57 4.60
N ASN A 195 -12.82 -18.24 4.65
CA ASN A 195 -11.77 -17.29 4.29
C ASN A 195 -10.56 -17.37 5.25
N ALA A 196 -10.78 -17.68 6.53
CA ALA A 196 -9.69 -17.96 7.46
C ALA A 196 -8.87 -19.19 7.02
N ARG A 197 -9.53 -20.27 6.58
CA ARG A 197 -8.83 -21.46 6.06
C ARG A 197 -8.02 -21.15 4.81
N THR A 198 -8.55 -20.35 3.88
CA THR A 198 -7.81 -19.92 2.69
C THR A 198 -6.56 -19.13 3.06
N THR A 199 -6.63 -18.32 4.12
CA THR A 199 -5.47 -17.57 4.63
C THR A 199 -4.46 -18.49 5.31
N PHE A 200 -4.92 -19.51 6.04
CA PHE A 200 -4.04 -20.49 6.66
C PHE A 200 -3.19 -21.27 5.63
N SER A 201 -3.77 -21.65 4.49
CA SER A 201 -3.07 -22.46 3.50
C SER A 201 -1.95 -21.72 2.76
N THR A 202 -1.89 -20.38 2.87
CA THR A 202 -0.84 -19.56 2.24
C THR A 202 0.32 -19.23 3.18
N VAL A 203 0.15 -19.43 4.49
CA VAL A 203 1.15 -19.08 5.51
C VAL A 203 1.79 -20.35 6.06
N VAL A 204 3.02 -20.65 5.62
CA VAL A 204 3.79 -21.78 6.15
C VAL A 204 5.21 -21.32 6.53
N ASN A 205 5.44 -21.10 7.83
CA ASN A 205 6.79 -21.11 8.39
C ASN A 205 7.08 -22.53 8.85
N GLU A 206 7.99 -23.21 8.17
CA GLU A 206 8.47 -24.52 8.64
C GLU A 206 9.64 -24.28 9.59
N TYR A 207 9.49 -24.73 10.82
CA TYR A 207 10.54 -24.65 11.84
C TYR A 207 11.82 -25.37 11.36
N SER A 208 12.99 -24.80 11.63
CA SER A 208 14.30 -25.39 11.28
C SER A 208 15.31 -25.22 12.42
N PRO A 209 16.13 -26.23 12.75
CA PRO A 209 17.16 -26.10 13.79
C PRO A 209 18.27 -25.12 13.43
N ASP A 210 18.41 -24.73 12.16
CA ASP A 210 19.42 -23.76 11.70
C ASP A 210 18.94 -22.30 11.85
N LYS A 211 17.66 -22.07 12.18
CA LYS A 211 17.08 -20.73 12.39
C LYS A 211 17.28 -20.27 13.83
N LEU A 212 17.28 -18.95 14.00
CA LEU A 212 17.34 -18.35 15.33
C LEU A 212 16.00 -18.49 16.04
N ASP A 213 16.07 -19.01 17.26
CA ASP A 213 14.95 -19.12 18.17
C ASP A 213 14.67 -17.78 18.86
N VAL A 214 13.46 -17.26 18.67
CA VAL A 214 13.02 -15.95 19.17
C VAL A 214 11.76 -16.13 20.01
N ALA A 215 11.84 -15.75 21.28
CA ALA A 215 10.65 -15.68 22.13
C ALA A 215 9.96 -14.33 21.96
N VAL A 216 8.63 -14.32 21.96
CA VAL A 216 7.80 -13.12 21.93
C VAL A 216 6.95 -13.08 23.20
N LEU A 217 6.91 -11.91 23.83
CA LEU A 217 6.08 -11.62 24.99
C LEU A 217 5.25 -10.37 24.74
N PHE A 218 4.00 -10.42 25.17
CA PHE A 218 3.07 -9.30 25.16
C PHE A 218 2.73 -8.94 26.60
N GLU A 219 2.60 -7.64 26.86
CA GLU A 219 2.09 -7.14 28.14
C GLU A 219 0.70 -7.71 28.45
N LYS A 220 0.38 -7.86 29.74
CA LYS A 220 -0.95 -8.33 30.15
C LYS A 220 -2.03 -7.35 29.68
N GLY A 221 -3.07 -7.86 29.04
CA GLY A 221 -4.16 -7.03 28.51
C GLY A 221 -3.86 -6.41 27.14
N PHE A 222 -2.77 -6.84 26.48
CA PHE A 222 -2.51 -6.49 25.09
C PHE A 222 -3.69 -6.90 24.19
N ASP A 223 -4.00 -6.06 23.20
CA ASP A 223 -5.13 -6.30 22.30
C ASP A 223 -4.92 -7.61 21.52
N PRO A 224 -5.85 -8.58 21.64
CA PRO A 224 -5.68 -9.90 21.06
C PRO A 224 -5.62 -9.86 19.53
N VAL A 225 -6.35 -8.94 18.89
CA VAL A 225 -6.36 -8.81 17.42
C VAL A 225 -5.04 -8.23 16.92
N LEU A 226 -4.48 -7.23 17.63
CA LEU A 226 -3.16 -6.70 17.30
C LEU A 226 -2.06 -7.72 17.56
N ARG A 227 -2.14 -8.49 18.66
CA ARG A 227 -1.25 -9.63 18.93
C ARG A 227 -1.29 -10.64 17.79
N THR A 228 -2.48 -11.02 17.32
CA THR A 228 -2.67 -11.91 16.17
C THR A 228 -2.02 -11.35 14.92
N ALA A 229 -2.23 -10.07 14.59
CA ALA A 229 -1.63 -9.45 13.40
C ALA A 229 -0.09 -9.41 13.47
N LEU A 230 0.47 -9.03 14.64
CA LEU A 230 1.91 -9.03 14.88
C LEU A 230 2.50 -10.42 14.72
N LEU A 231 1.95 -11.41 15.42
CA LEU A 231 2.42 -12.79 15.33
C LEU A 231 2.28 -13.35 13.90
N ALA A 232 1.18 -13.07 13.20
CA ALA A 232 0.98 -13.54 11.83
C ALA A 232 2.08 -13.03 10.90
N LYS A 233 2.41 -11.72 10.97
CA LYS A 233 3.50 -11.15 10.16
C LYS A 233 4.88 -11.60 10.60
N LEU A 234 5.11 -11.79 11.89
CA LEU A 234 6.35 -12.40 12.36
C LEU A 234 6.50 -13.81 11.79
N GLN A 235 5.43 -14.62 11.77
CA GLN A 235 5.46 -15.98 11.23
C GLN A 235 5.64 -16.01 9.70
N GLU A 236 5.21 -15.00 8.93
CA GLU A 236 5.57 -14.91 7.51
C GLU A 236 7.09 -14.75 7.28
N ASP A 237 7.82 -14.30 8.30
CA ASP A 237 9.27 -14.18 8.27
C ASP A 237 9.94 -15.53 8.51
N THR A 238 10.57 -16.06 7.46
CA THR A 238 11.21 -17.37 7.47
C THR A 238 12.55 -17.39 8.20
N ARG A 239 13.08 -16.26 8.65
CA ARG A 239 14.41 -16.17 9.32
C ARG A 239 14.43 -16.77 10.72
N TYR A 240 13.29 -16.71 11.39
CA TYR A 240 13.20 -17.00 12.81
C TYR A 240 12.26 -18.17 13.06
N ASN A 241 12.59 -18.89 14.11
CA ASN A 241 11.67 -19.74 14.82
C ASN A 241 11.01 -18.90 15.92
N ILE A 242 9.74 -18.55 15.75
CA ILE A 242 9.04 -17.67 16.68
C ILE A 242 8.25 -18.49 17.68
N TYR A 243 8.50 -18.22 18.96
CA TYR A 243 7.80 -18.80 20.09
C TYR A 243 7.02 -17.72 20.83
N ASP A 244 5.69 -17.76 20.72
CA ASP A 244 4.85 -17.05 21.67
C ASP A 244 4.77 -17.89 22.96
N ARG A 245 5.60 -17.55 23.94
CA ARG A 245 5.75 -18.36 25.16
C ARG A 245 4.46 -18.42 25.97
N LEU A 246 3.73 -17.31 26.04
CA LEU A 246 2.44 -17.23 26.75
C LEU A 246 1.41 -18.12 26.06
N TYR A 247 1.33 -18.05 24.72
CA TYR A 247 0.40 -18.87 23.95
C TYR A 247 0.75 -20.36 24.03
N ILE A 248 2.04 -20.70 24.00
CA ILE A 248 2.50 -22.08 24.16
C ILE A 248 2.09 -22.61 25.54
N ASP A 249 2.28 -21.83 26.61
CA ASP A 249 1.87 -22.23 27.96
C ASP A 249 0.35 -22.47 28.03
N GLU A 250 -0.46 -21.59 27.44
CA GLU A 250 -1.92 -21.73 27.32
C GLU A 250 -2.30 -23.03 26.56
N ILE A 251 -1.68 -23.27 25.39
CA ILE A 251 -1.90 -24.50 24.63
C ILE A 251 -1.48 -25.73 25.43
N MET A 252 -0.36 -25.68 26.14
CA MET A 252 0.13 -26.83 26.90
C MET A 252 -0.78 -27.20 28.06
N GLU A 253 -1.41 -26.21 28.71
CA GLU A 253 -2.46 -26.47 29.70
C GLU A 253 -3.65 -27.20 29.07
N ILE A 254 -4.08 -26.76 27.88
CA ILE A 254 -5.17 -27.41 27.13
C ILE A 254 -4.78 -28.83 26.71
N VAL A 255 -3.57 -29.02 26.18
CA VAL A 255 -3.06 -30.32 25.73
C VAL A 255 -3.00 -31.30 26.90
N ARG A 256 -2.44 -30.90 28.05
CA ARG A 256 -2.32 -31.73 29.25
C ARG A 256 -3.66 -32.16 29.83
N THR A 257 -4.71 -31.37 29.63
CA THR A 257 -6.06 -31.65 30.12
C THR A 257 -6.93 -32.36 29.08
N SER A 258 -6.41 -32.64 27.89
CA SER A 258 -7.14 -33.23 26.77
C SER A 258 -6.61 -34.63 26.42
N ASP A 259 -7.50 -35.55 26.07
CA ASP A 259 -7.17 -36.93 25.65
C ASP A 259 -6.45 -37.01 24.28
N LEU A 260 -6.03 -35.88 23.68
CA LEU A 260 -5.48 -35.80 22.32
C LEU A 260 -4.21 -36.64 22.11
N PHE A 261 -3.44 -36.88 23.18
CA PHE A 261 -2.13 -37.54 23.10
C PHE A 261 -2.00 -38.76 24.03
N GLY A 262 -3.10 -39.23 24.60
CA GLY A 262 -3.07 -40.26 25.65
C GLY A 262 -2.53 -39.74 26.98
N THR A 263 -2.66 -40.53 28.05
CA THR A 263 -2.32 -40.16 29.44
C THR A 263 -0.82 -39.95 29.73
N GLU A 264 0.02 -39.83 28.70
CA GLU A 264 1.46 -39.57 28.87
C GLU A 264 1.71 -38.08 29.07
N GLN A 265 2.51 -37.73 30.08
CA GLN A 265 2.89 -36.34 30.35
C GLN A 265 3.74 -35.80 29.19
N VAL A 266 3.10 -35.10 28.26
CA VAL A 266 3.79 -34.42 27.15
C VAL A 266 4.58 -33.24 27.70
N VAL A 267 5.91 -33.32 27.63
CA VAL A 267 6.84 -32.23 27.93
C VAL A 267 7.49 -31.80 26.63
N VAL A 268 7.11 -30.61 26.12
CA VAL A 268 7.73 -30.04 24.92
C VAL A 268 9.13 -29.55 25.29
N LYS A 269 10.13 -29.96 24.52
CA LYS A 269 11.51 -29.47 24.65
C LYS A 269 11.67 -28.26 23.74
N PHE A 270 12.00 -27.11 24.34
CA PHE A 270 12.39 -25.90 23.61
C PHE A 270 13.89 -25.70 23.75
N GLN A 271 14.55 -25.23 22.69
CA GLN A 271 15.87 -24.63 22.86
C GLN A 271 15.73 -23.29 23.57
N PRO A 272 16.70 -22.89 24.41
CA PRO A 272 16.71 -21.53 24.96
C PRO A 272 16.70 -20.51 23.82
N PRO A 273 15.73 -19.59 23.76
CA PRO A 273 15.65 -18.61 22.69
C PRO A 273 16.88 -17.70 22.73
N ARG A 274 17.46 -17.37 21.58
CA ARG A 274 18.59 -16.43 21.48
C ARG A 274 18.16 -14.99 21.77
N TYR A 275 16.95 -14.65 21.35
CA TYR A 275 16.39 -13.31 21.51
C TYR A 275 15.01 -13.34 22.13
N LEU A 276 14.69 -12.27 22.87
CA LEU A 276 13.38 -12.01 23.43
C LEU A 276 12.84 -10.69 22.86
N ILE A 277 11.71 -10.75 22.18
CA ILE A 277 10.93 -9.59 21.74
C ILE A 277 9.83 -9.34 22.76
N THR A 278 9.70 -8.10 23.21
CA THR A 278 8.64 -7.66 24.13
C THR A 278 7.82 -6.56 23.47
N PHE A 279 6.50 -6.64 23.62
CA PHE A 279 5.55 -5.61 23.23
C PHE A 279 4.85 -5.07 24.48
N GLU A 280 5.11 -3.80 24.78
CA GLU A 280 4.74 -3.14 26.04
C GLU A 280 4.14 -1.75 25.77
N ASN A 281 3.56 -1.14 26.81
CA ASN A 281 3.03 0.23 26.80
C ASN A 281 1.97 0.44 25.71
N LEU A 282 1.04 -0.51 25.60
CA LEU A 282 -0.07 -0.39 24.66
C LEU A 282 -1.04 0.69 25.15
N VAL A 283 -1.08 1.82 24.44
CA VAL A 283 -2.07 2.88 24.64
C VAL A 283 -3.08 2.79 23.51
N LYS A 284 -4.36 2.88 23.83
CA LYS A 284 -5.45 2.95 22.85
C LYS A 284 -6.46 3.99 23.27
N ASP A 285 -6.93 4.75 22.30
CA ASP A 285 -8.01 5.70 22.49
C ASP A 285 -8.90 5.70 21.25
N ASP A 286 -10.19 5.50 21.47
CA ASP A 286 -11.21 5.46 20.43
C ASP A 286 -12.18 6.62 20.72
N TYR A 287 -12.31 7.56 19.78
CA TYR A 287 -13.23 8.69 19.91
C TYR A 287 -14.08 8.86 18.66
N GLN A 288 -15.36 9.13 18.89
CA GLN A 288 -16.33 9.39 17.84
C GLN A 288 -16.70 10.87 17.85
N PHE A 289 -16.74 11.49 16.69
CA PHE A 289 -17.25 12.85 16.55
C PHE A 289 -18.06 12.99 15.27
N ILE A 290 -18.87 14.05 15.23
CA ILE A 290 -19.73 14.38 14.10
C ILE A 290 -19.25 15.70 13.53
N GLU A 291 -19.06 15.74 12.21
CA GLU A 291 -18.73 16.96 11.48
C GLU A 291 -19.68 17.16 10.30
N ASP A 292 -19.95 18.42 9.97
CA ASP A 292 -20.66 18.80 8.76
C ASP A 292 -19.67 18.87 7.60
N ARG A 293 -19.90 18.11 6.52
CA ARG A 293 -19.09 18.17 5.29
C ARG A 293 -19.97 18.42 4.06
N TYR A 294 -19.47 19.25 3.15
CA TYR A 294 -20.05 19.44 1.82
C TYR A 294 -19.58 18.33 0.86
N TYR A 295 -20.53 17.60 0.29
CA TYR A 295 -20.30 16.70 -0.84
C TYR A 295 -20.78 17.36 -2.13
N PHE A 296 -19.93 17.34 -3.15
CA PHE A 296 -20.19 17.96 -4.44
C PHE A 296 -20.39 16.88 -5.50
N PHE A 297 -21.53 16.93 -6.19
CA PHE A 297 -21.85 15.99 -7.25
C PHE A 297 -22.02 16.75 -8.56
N GLU A 298 -21.21 16.42 -9.56
CA GLU A 298 -21.26 17.12 -10.84
C GLU A 298 -22.63 16.94 -11.50
N ASN A 299 -23.25 18.07 -11.84
CA ASN A 299 -24.55 18.17 -12.47
C ASN A 299 -24.44 19.13 -13.67
N PRO A 300 -24.03 18.61 -14.85
CA PRO A 300 -23.88 19.43 -16.06
C PRO A 300 -25.22 19.93 -16.63
N VAL A 301 -26.37 19.45 -16.16
CA VAL A 301 -27.68 19.75 -16.74
C VAL A 301 -28.30 20.99 -16.12
N ASN A 302 -28.43 20.98 -14.79
CA ASN A 302 -29.05 22.05 -14.02
C ASN A 302 -28.32 22.34 -12.69
N GLY A 303 -27.06 21.93 -12.55
CA GLY A 303 -26.26 22.23 -11.36
C GLY A 303 -26.23 23.72 -11.10
N ALA A 304 -26.52 24.10 -9.85
CA ALA A 304 -26.70 25.50 -9.45
C ALA A 304 -25.53 26.05 -8.62
N TYR A 305 -24.49 25.24 -8.40
CA TYR A 305 -23.36 25.60 -7.56
C TYR A 305 -22.04 25.36 -8.27
N ILE A 306 -21.05 26.14 -7.85
CA ILE A 306 -19.64 25.94 -8.19
C ILE A 306 -18.87 25.68 -6.89
N LYS A 307 -17.72 25.02 -7.03
CA LYS A 307 -16.85 24.69 -5.92
C LYS A 307 -15.85 25.82 -5.72
N LYS A 308 -15.88 26.50 -4.57
CA LYS A 308 -14.92 27.56 -4.24
C LYS A 308 -14.12 27.17 -3.00
N SER A 309 -12.80 27.18 -3.11
CA SER A 309 -11.93 26.95 -1.96
C SER A 309 -11.76 28.26 -1.16
N VAL A 310 -12.02 28.20 0.14
CA VAL A 310 -11.84 29.29 1.10
C VAL A 310 -11.08 28.70 2.30
N ASP A 311 -9.88 29.20 2.58
CA ASP A 311 -9.01 28.72 3.67
C ASP A 311 -8.78 27.20 3.66
N GLY A 312 -8.67 26.61 2.46
CA GLY A 312 -8.47 25.18 2.27
C GLY A 312 -9.75 24.34 2.36
N LEU A 313 -10.92 24.95 2.64
CA LEU A 313 -12.22 24.30 2.65
C LEU A 313 -13.01 24.62 1.38
N ASP A 314 -13.57 23.57 0.79
CA ASP A 314 -14.40 23.71 -0.39
C ASP A 314 -15.86 24.00 -0.01
N VAL A 315 -16.36 25.16 -0.42
CA VAL A 315 -17.72 25.62 -0.13
C VAL A 315 -18.55 25.79 -1.41
N PRO A 316 -19.85 25.46 -1.38
CA PRO A 316 -20.73 25.66 -2.52
C PRO A 316 -21.10 27.13 -2.68
N VAL A 317 -20.88 27.67 -3.88
CA VAL A 317 -21.29 29.03 -4.24
C VAL A 317 -22.35 28.97 -5.31
N LYS A 318 -23.51 29.59 -5.05
CA LYS A 318 -24.65 29.57 -5.97
C LYS A 318 -24.39 30.42 -7.20
N VAL A 319 -24.76 29.91 -8.37
CA VAL A 319 -24.58 30.60 -9.66
C VAL A 319 -25.89 30.84 -10.40
N GLU A 320 -25.86 31.77 -11.34
CA GLU A 320 -26.96 32.02 -12.26
C GLU A 320 -27.04 30.89 -13.30
N VAL A 321 -28.01 29.99 -13.11
CA VAL A 321 -28.15 28.77 -13.91
C VAL A 321 -28.55 29.09 -15.37
N GLY A 322 -27.80 28.54 -16.33
CA GLY A 322 -28.11 28.63 -17.76
C GLY A 322 -27.69 29.94 -18.44
N SER A 323 -26.99 30.82 -17.72
CA SER A 323 -26.49 32.11 -18.21
C SER A 323 -24.97 32.11 -18.31
N TYR A 324 -24.46 32.22 -19.54
CA TYR A 324 -23.03 32.40 -19.80
C TYR A 324 -22.73 33.81 -20.26
N TYR A 325 -21.57 34.30 -19.84
CA TYR A 325 -21.09 35.65 -20.08
C TYR A 325 -19.70 35.60 -20.74
N ARG A 326 -19.42 36.60 -21.56
CA ARG A 326 -18.12 36.83 -22.18
C ARG A 326 -17.57 38.16 -21.67
N TYR A 327 -16.30 38.19 -21.30
CA TYR A 327 -15.63 39.43 -20.95
C TYR A 327 -15.33 40.24 -22.22
N ASP A 328 -15.88 41.45 -22.31
CA ASP A 328 -15.58 42.41 -23.36
C ASP A 328 -14.46 43.34 -22.87
N SER A 329 -13.28 43.18 -23.46
CA SER A 329 -12.08 43.97 -23.12
C SER A 329 -12.23 45.46 -23.45
N ASN A 330 -13.06 45.81 -24.43
CA ASN A 330 -13.25 47.20 -24.85
C ASN A 330 -14.11 47.97 -23.84
N THR A 331 -15.19 47.36 -23.37
CA THR A 331 -16.09 47.97 -22.38
C THR A 331 -15.72 47.64 -20.93
N LYS A 332 -14.74 46.75 -20.72
CA LYS A 332 -14.34 46.19 -19.42
C LYS A 332 -15.52 45.61 -18.64
N ARG A 333 -16.48 44.99 -19.33
CA ARG A 333 -17.72 44.44 -18.75
C ARG A 333 -17.98 43.02 -19.22
N TYR A 334 -18.74 42.28 -18.42
CA TYR A 334 -19.24 40.96 -18.79
C TYR A 334 -20.57 41.12 -19.53
N VAL A 335 -20.64 40.58 -20.75
CA VAL A 335 -21.83 40.63 -21.61
C VAL A 335 -22.39 39.23 -21.74
N PHE A 336 -23.72 39.09 -21.64
CA PHE A 336 -24.39 37.81 -21.83
C PHE A 336 -24.12 37.28 -23.24
N ASP A 337 -23.55 36.09 -23.33
CA ASP A 337 -23.26 35.37 -24.57
C ASP A 337 -23.39 33.88 -24.30
N LYS A 338 -24.60 33.35 -24.52
CA LYS A 338 -24.89 31.94 -24.25
C LYS A 338 -24.08 30.98 -25.12
N ALA A 339 -23.67 31.38 -26.33
CA ALA A 339 -22.99 30.50 -27.26
C ALA A 339 -21.47 30.47 -27.06
N LYS A 340 -20.85 31.63 -26.80
CA LYS A 340 -19.39 31.79 -26.72
C LYS A 340 -18.87 32.25 -25.35
N GLY A 341 -19.76 32.47 -24.39
CA GLY A 341 -19.39 32.85 -23.02
C GLY A 341 -18.85 31.68 -22.20
N SER A 342 -17.83 31.97 -21.40
CA SER A 342 -17.19 31.01 -20.47
C SER A 342 -17.24 31.46 -19.02
N TYR A 343 -17.81 32.64 -18.76
CA TYR A 343 -17.98 33.17 -17.42
C TYR A 343 -19.41 32.95 -16.94
N VAL A 344 -19.57 32.70 -15.64
CA VAL A 344 -20.87 32.60 -14.99
C VAL A 344 -20.92 33.62 -13.87
N ARG A 345 -22.08 34.27 -13.72
CA ARG A 345 -22.35 35.15 -12.59
C ARG A 345 -22.64 34.30 -11.36
N TYR A 346 -21.97 34.57 -10.26
CA TYR A 346 -22.27 33.93 -8.98
C TYR A 346 -22.86 34.93 -7.99
N TYR A 347 -23.85 34.47 -7.23
CA TYR A 347 -24.56 35.30 -6.27
C TYR A 347 -23.72 35.43 -5.01
N LYS A 348 -23.49 36.67 -4.59
CA LYS A 348 -22.86 36.99 -3.32
C LYS A 348 -23.88 37.59 -2.34
N GLY A 349 -23.45 37.78 -1.09
CA GLY A 349 -24.28 38.40 -0.06
C GLY A 349 -24.74 39.82 -0.45
N PRO A 350 -25.70 40.40 0.28
CA PRO A 350 -26.43 41.62 -0.12
C PRO A 350 -25.58 42.87 -0.40
N TRP A 351 -24.29 42.87 -0.04
CA TRP A 351 -23.40 44.02 0.00
C TRP A 351 -22.22 43.93 -0.98
N GLU A 352 -22.06 42.83 -1.72
CA GLU A 352 -20.94 42.64 -2.65
C GLU A 352 -21.37 42.90 -4.10
N LYS A 353 -20.46 43.45 -4.92
CA LYS A 353 -20.70 43.62 -6.36
C LYS A 353 -20.85 42.26 -7.05
N ASP A 354 -21.62 42.23 -8.13
CA ASP A 354 -21.71 41.06 -9.02
C ASP A 354 -20.32 40.60 -9.43
N ASN A 355 -20.06 39.32 -9.21
CA ASN A 355 -18.79 38.71 -9.56
C ASN A 355 -19.02 37.60 -10.59
N TYR A 356 -18.08 37.52 -11.52
CA TYR A 356 -18.07 36.57 -12.61
C TYR A 356 -16.86 35.67 -12.45
N VAL A 357 -17.02 34.39 -12.74
CA VAL A 357 -15.95 33.41 -12.65
C VAL A 357 -15.93 32.59 -13.93
N TYR A 358 -14.72 32.31 -14.42
CA TYR A 358 -14.54 31.35 -15.48
C TYR A 358 -14.81 29.97 -14.91
N GLU A 359 -15.90 29.32 -15.35
CA GLU A 359 -16.28 28.01 -14.82
C GLU A 359 -17.02 27.20 -15.89
N THR A 360 -16.76 25.90 -15.88
CA THR A 360 -17.33 24.94 -16.83
C THR A 360 -17.97 23.74 -16.14
N ARG A 361 -17.77 23.58 -14.83
CA ARG A 361 -18.35 22.50 -14.03
C ARG A 361 -19.32 23.06 -12.99
N PHE A 362 -20.50 22.46 -12.97
CA PHE A 362 -21.57 22.83 -12.05
C PHE A 362 -21.97 21.62 -11.21
N TYR A 363 -22.39 21.89 -10.00
CA TYR A 363 -22.59 20.88 -8.99
C TYR A 363 -23.97 21.04 -8.33
N ASP A 364 -24.53 19.90 -7.94
CA ASP A 364 -25.41 19.83 -6.78
C ASP A 364 -24.52 19.62 -5.54
N TYR A 365 -25.00 20.05 -4.37
CA TYR A 365 -24.31 19.75 -3.13
C TYR A 365 -25.26 19.14 -2.11
N ILE A 366 -24.70 18.29 -1.26
CA ILE A 366 -25.36 17.78 -0.06
C ILE A 366 -24.49 18.20 1.12
N LEU A 367 -25.08 18.90 2.10
CA LEU A 367 -24.47 19.08 3.41
C LEU A 367 -24.81 17.85 4.23
N TYR A 368 -23.79 17.06 4.58
CA TYR A 368 -23.96 15.76 5.21
C TYR A 368 -23.26 15.73 6.57
N LYS A 369 -23.94 15.19 7.58
CA LYS A 369 -23.40 14.98 8.93
C LYS A 369 -22.65 13.67 8.96
N LEU A 370 -21.33 13.76 8.85
CA LEU A 370 -20.45 12.60 8.89
C LEU A 370 -20.23 12.18 10.34
N THR A 371 -20.34 10.88 10.57
CA THR A 371 -19.84 10.28 11.80
C THR A 371 -18.48 9.70 11.52
N LYS A 372 -17.47 10.22 12.20
CA LYS A 372 -16.10 9.73 12.13
C LYS A 372 -15.77 8.99 13.41
N LEU A 373 -15.07 7.88 13.27
CA LEU A 373 -14.48 7.18 14.38
C LEU A 373 -12.98 7.18 14.23
N ASN A 374 -12.31 7.77 15.22
CA ASN A 374 -10.87 7.87 15.25
C ASN A 374 -10.33 6.93 16.31
N THR A 375 -9.32 6.16 15.91
CA THR A 375 -8.61 5.23 16.78
C THR A 375 -7.15 5.62 16.79
N PHE A 376 -6.66 6.02 17.96
CA PHE A 376 -5.24 6.11 18.23
C PHE A 376 -4.78 4.84 18.93
N TYR A 377 -3.65 4.30 18.50
CA TYR A 377 -2.93 3.33 19.33
C TYR A 377 -1.42 3.49 19.19
N SER A 378 -0.72 3.11 20.25
CA SER A 378 0.73 3.05 20.25
C SER A 378 1.26 1.90 21.09
N LEU A 379 2.44 1.41 20.75
CA LEU A 379 3.13 0.33 21.44
C LEU A 379 4.64 0.51 21.37
N LEU A 380 5.36 0.01 22.37
CA LEU A 380 6.81 -0.05 22.42
C LEU A 380 7.26 -1.49 22.20
N MET A 381 8.12 -1.70 21.21
CA MET A 381 8.81 -2.97 21.04
C MET A 381 10.24 -2.87 21.54
N LYS A 382 10.71 -3.89 22.27
CA LYS A 382 12.11 -4.05 22.68
C LYS A 382 12.60 -5.45 22.35
N VAL A 383 13.87 -5.55 22.01
CA VAL A 383 14.54 -6.79 21.63
C VAL A 383 15.75 -6.98 22.55
N PHE A 384 15.81 -8.11 23.25
CA PHE A 384 16.88 -8.44 24.17
C PHE A 384 17.66 -9.67 23.71
N ASP A 385 18.98 -9.64 23.82
CA ASP A 385 19.82 -10.84 23.76
C ASP A 385 19.69 -11.57 25.10
N THR A 386 19.23 -12.82 25.07
CA THR A 386 18.89 -13.57 26.29
C THR A 386 20.12 -14.08 27.04
N GLU A 387 21.24 -14.28 26.34
CA GLU A 387 22.50 -14.73 26.93
C GLU A 387 23.19 -13.56 27.64
N LYS A 388 23.22 -12.39 26.99
CA LYS A 388 23.88 -11.19 27.52
C LYS A 388 22.97 -10.34 28.44
N GLY A 389 21.65 -10.51 28.34
CA GLY A 389 20.68 -9.67 29.03
C GLY A 389 20.66 -8.21 28.54
N THR A 390 21.17 -7.94 27.35
CA THR A 390 21.33 -6.58 26.80
C THR A 390 20.24 -6.24 25.80
N LEU A 391 19.78 -4.99 25.82
CA LEU A 391 18.88 -4.44 24.80
C LEU A 391 19.63 -4.32 23.47
N VAL A 392 19.19 -5.07 22.46
CA VAL A 392 19.71 -5.04 21.08
C VAL A 392 19.09 -3.87 20.31
N GLY A 393 17.80 -3.61 20.51
CA GLY A 393 17.11 -2.52 19.86
C GLY A 393 15.72 -2.30 20.42
N SER A 394 15.19 -1.09 20.23
CA SER A 394 13.83 -0.73 20.61
C SER A 394 13.24 0.27 19.63
N ARG A 395 11.94 0.17 19.38
CA ARG A 395 11.21 1.12 18.55
C ARG A 395 9.79 1.31 19.05
N PHE A 396 9.35 2.56 19.02
CA PHE A 396 7.98 2.95 19.31
C PHE A 396 7.18 3.00 18.00
N PHE A 397 5.99 2.43 18.01
CA PHE A 397 5.06 2.44 16.88
C PHE A 397 3.76 3.11 17.32
N SER A 398 3.25 4.02 16.49
CA SER A 398 1.99 4.70 16.74
C SER A 398 1.21 4.91 15.46
N ARG A 399 -0.10 4.81 15.55
CA ARG A 399 -1.02 5.07 14.44
C ARG A 399 -2.24 5.83 14.93
N GLN A 400 -2.72 6.71 14.06
CA GLN A 400 -4.03 7.30 14.15
C GLN A 400 -4.80 6.89 12.90
N ILE A 401 -5.93 6.26 13.11
CA ILE A 401 -6.86 5.81 12.08
C ILE A 401 -8.08 6.72 12.15
N GLU A 402 -8.59 7.13 11.00
CA GLU A 402 -9.89 7.78 10.86
C GLU A 402 -10.76 6.93 9.93
N THR A 403 -11.93 6.51 10.41
CA THR A 403 -12.93 5.80 9.61
C THR A 403 -14.18 6.67 9.47
N VAL A 404 -14.59 6.95 8.23
CA VAL A 404 -15.88 7.59 7.94
C VAL A 404 -16.93 6.49 7.84
N LEU A 405 -17.82 6.38 8.84
CA LEU A 405 -18.73 5.23 8.92
C LEU A 405 -19.78 5.20 7.81
N LYS A 406 -20.16 6.37 7.27
CA LYS A 406 -21.16 6.49 6.21
C LYS A 406 -21.01 7.80 5.47
N GLU A 407 -21.08 7.77 4.15
CA GLU A 407 -21.07 8.98 3.32
C GLU A 407 -21.90 8.86 2.04
N PRO A 408 -22.41 9.97 1.49
CA PRO A 408 -23.15 9.95 0.23
C PRO A 408 -22.21 9.83 -0.98
N VAL A 409 -22.53 8.93 -1.90
CA VAL A 409 -21.76 8.69 -3.14
C VAL A 409 -22.41 9.26 -4.39
N ASP A 410 -23.66 9.71 -4.28
CA ASP A 410 -24.36 10.39 -5.38
C ASP A 410 -25.28 11.51 -4.89
N ARG A 411 -25.76 12.31 -5.85
CA ARG A 411 -26.68 13.44 -5.62
C ARG A 411 -28.09 13.04 -5.18
N PHE A 412 -28.44 11.75 -5.24
CA PHE A 412 -29.71 11.21 -4.74
C PHE A 412 -29.60 10.77 -3.27
N GLY A 413 -28.40 10.87 -2.70
CA GLY A 413 -28.08 10.44 -1.35
C GLY A 413 -28.11 8.92 -1.23
N THR A 414 -27.57 8.21 -2.23
CA THR A 414 -27.10 6.84 -2.03
C THR A 414 -25.88 6.88 -1.14
N GLU A 415 -25.79 5.95 -0.20
CA GLU A 415 -24.77 5.94 0.84
C GLU A 415 -23.83 4.74 0.64
N GLU A 416 -22.55 4.98 0.92
CA GLU A 416 -21.55 3.94 1.15
C GLU A 416 -21.20 3.89 2.65
N VAL A 417 -20.72 2.74 3.10
CA VAL A 417 -20.44 2.47 4.51
C VAL A 417 -19.11 1.75 4.60
N ASP A 418 -18.23 2.28 5.44
CA ASP A 418 -17.01 1.62 5.87
C ASP A 418 -17.15 1.08 7.28
N PHE A 419 -16.61 -0.12 7.50
CA PHE A 419 -16.60 -0.77 8.81
C PHE A 419 -15.33 -0.41 9.56
N HIS A 420 -15.47 -0.03 10.82
CA HIS A 420 -14.32 0.40 11.61
C HIS A 420 -13.34 -0.75 11.88
N THR A 421 -13.85 -1.94 12.16
CA THR A 421 -13.02 -3.15 12.33
C THR A 421 -12.17 -3.44 11.09
N ASP A 422 -12.65 -3.17 9.88
CA ASP A 422 -11.84 -3.34 8.66
C ASP A 422 -10.61 -2.43 8.67
N THR A 423 -10.84 -1.13 8.84
CA THR A 423 -9.75 -0.14 8.87
C THR A 423 -8.77 -0.43 10.01
N LYS A 424 -9.28 -0.89 11.16
CA LYS A 424 -8.47 -1.27 12.33
C LYS A 424 -7.58 -2.48 12.05
N ILE A 425 -8.12 -3.56 11.47
CA ILE A 425 -7.35 -4.76 11.10
C ILE A 425 -6.27 -4.40 10.07
N GLU A 426 -6.62 -3.61 9.05
CA GLU A 426 -5.66 -3.15 8.03
C GLU A 426 -4.50 -2.35 8.65
N SER A 427 -4.81 -1.43 9.56
CA SER A 427 -3.79 -0.68 10.30
C SER A 427 -2.91 -1.58 11.18
N TYR A 428 -3.49 -2.60 11.82
CA TYR A 428 -2.73 -3.55 12.63
C TYR A 428 -1.74 -4.35 11.79
N TYR A 429 -2.16 -4.84 10.62
CA TYR A 429 -1.24 -5.50 9.68
C TYR A 429 -0.19 -4.53 9.11
N SER A 430 -0.54 -3.27 8.90
CA SER A 430 0.42 -2.23 8.51
C SER A 430 1.51 -2.04 9.57
N VAL A 431 1.15 -1.90 10.86
CA VAL A 431 2.13 -1.81 11.95
C VAL A 431 2.93 -3.09 12.10
N ALA A 432 2.31 -4.25 11.90
CA ALA A 432 3.00 -5.53 11.94
C ALA A 432 4.07 -5.66 10.85
N ASN A 433 3.83 -5.09 9.66
CA ASN A 433 4.86 -4.98 8.61
C ASN A 433 6.01 -4.06 9.04
N GLU A 434 5.73 -2.89 9.63
CA GLU A 434 6.78 -1.99 10.13
C GLU A 434 7.63 -2.63 11.24
N VAL A 435 6.99 -3.42 12.10
CA VAL A 435 7.64 -4.22 13.13
C VAL A 435 8.56 -5.26 12.50
N GLN A 436 8.07 -6.01 11.51
CA GLN A 436 8.87 -6.98 10.77
C GLN A 436 10.07 -6.29 10.12
N GLU A 437 9.88 -5.19 9.39
CA GLU A 437 10.98 -4.43 8.78
C GLU A 437 12.04 -3.98 9.79
N PHE A 438 11.62 -3.53 10.97
CA PHE A 438 12.57 -3.16 12.02
C PHE A 438 13.34 -4.37 12.57
N LEU A 439 12.70 -5.51 12.77
CA LEU A 439 13.39 -6.74 13.21
C LEU A 439 14.38 -7.23 12.16
N GLN A 440 14.04 -7.10 10.89
CA GLN A 440 14.93 -7.45 9.78
C GLN A 440 16.17 -6.55 9.71
N LEU A 441 16.09 -5.31 10.21
CA LEU A 441 17.27 -4.45 10.41
C LEU A 441 18.13 -4.88 11.60
N LEU A 442 17.52 -5.37 12.68
CA LEU A 442 18.25 -5.84 13.86
C LEU A 442 18.91 -7.20 13.64
N PHE A 443 18.31 -8.04 12.79
CA PHE A 443 18.82 -9.38 12.47
C PHE A 443 18.83 -9.61 10.96
N PRO A 444 19.77 -8.96 10.24
CA PRO A 444 19.96 -9.27 8.84
C PRO A 444 20.46 -10.71 8.69
N LEU A 445 20.02 -11.42 7.65
CA LEU A 445 20.59 -12.73 7.34
C LEU A 445 22.06 -12.58 6.99
N SER A 446 22.91 -13.47 7.50
CA SER A 446 24.33 -13.49 7.16
C SER A 446 24.74 -14.87 6.66
N THR A 447 25.61 -14.92 5.67
CA THR A 447 26.14 -16.17 5.12
C THR A 447 27.54 -15.97 4.54
N VAL A 448 28.15 -17.05 4.09
CA VAL A 448 29.51 -17.07 3.55
C VAL A 448 29.47 -17.42 2.08
N VAL A 449 30.27 -16.71 1.27
CA VAL A 449 30.50 -17.08 -0.13
C VAL A 449 31.41 -18.30 -0.17
N SER A 450 30.96 -19.45 -0.66
CA SER A 450 31.81 -20.64 -0.80
C SER A 450 32.64 -20.63 -2.08
N GLN A 451 32.04 -20.20 -3.19
CA GLN A 451 32.67 -20.23 -4.50
C GLN A 451 32.20 -19.07 -5.37
N ILE A 452 33.08 -18.59 -6.25
CA ILE A 452 32.78 -17.55 -7.23
C ILE A 452 33.17 -18.05 -8.62
N SER A 453 32.30 -17.82 -9.59
CA SER A 453 32.52 -18.15 -11.00
C SER A 453 31.93 -17.03 -11.88
N GLY A 454 32.77 -16.07 -12.25
CA GLY A 454 32.33 -14.86 -12.96
C GLY A 454 31.33 -14.05 -12.13
N GLU A 455 30.18 -13.72 -12.71
CA GLU A 455 29.07 -13.01 -12.02
C GLU A 455 28.27 -13.92 -11.08
N LYS A 456 28.65 -15.18 -10.88
CA LYS A 456 27.92 -16.11 -10.01
C LYS A 456 28.68 -16.37 -8.71
N ALA A 457 27.97 -16.31 -7.60
CA ALA A 457 28.44 -16.69 -6.28
C ALA A 457 27.60 -17.84 -5.72
N LEU A 458 28.24 -18.80 -5.07
CA LEU A 458 27.58 -19.84 -4.29
C LEU A 458 27.68 -19.46 -2.81
N LEU A 459 26.56 -19.49 -2.10
CA LEU A 459 26.49 -19.17 -0.67
C LEU A 459 26.26 -20.44 0.16
N GLU A 460 26.86 -20.51 1.34
CA GLU A 460 26.80 -21.67 2.27
C GLU A 460 25.49 -21.74 3.08
N SER A 461 24.44 -21.06 2.62
CA SER A 461 23.15 -21.09 3.27
C SER A 461 22.01 -21.06 2.26
N GLY A 462 20.88 -21.64 2.64
CA GLY A 462 19.70 -21.73 1.81
C GLY A 462 18.42 -21.50 2.61
N LYS A 463 17.39 -22.29 2.27
CA LYS A 463 16.09 -22.26 2.95
C LYS A 463 16.22 -22.57 4.44
N ASN A 464 17.24 -23.32 4.84
CA ASN A 464 17.49 -23.71 6.21
C ASN A 464 17.63 -22.53 7.19
N ILE A 465 18.17 -21.39 6.74
CA ILE A 465 18.24 -20.14 7.52
C ILE A 465 17.15 -19.13 7.14
N GLY A 466 16.22 -19.51 6.26
CA GLY A 466 15.11 -18.66 5.84
C GLY A 466 15.35 -17.74 4.64
N THR A 467 16.38 -17.97 3.83
CA THR A 467 16.58 -17.19 2.59
C THR A 467 15.52 -17.50 1.52
N LYS A 468 15.22 -16.51 0.68
CA LYS A 468 14.27 -16.63 -0.45
C LYS A 468 14.90 -16.08 -1.74
N PRO A 469 14.48 -16.58 -2.92
CA PRO A 469 14.87 -15.98 -4.20
C PRO A 469 14.56 -14.48 -4.24
N GLY A 470 15.48 -13.69 -4.80
CA GLY A 470 15.37 -12.23 -4.89
C GLY A 470 15.98 -11.45 -3.72
N TYR A 471 16.32 -12.10 -2.60
CA TYR A 471 17.02 -11.43 -1.50
C TYR A 471 18.38 -10.91 -1.96
N VAL A 472 18.76 -9.73 -1.47
CA VAL A 472 20.03 -9.07 -1.81
C VAL A 472 20.96 -9.13 -0.62
N PHE A 473 22.19 -9.53 -0.88
CA PHE A 473 23.28 -9.59 0.09
C PHE A 473 24.37 -8.61 -0.34
N GLN A 474 24.93 -7.90 0.63
CA GLN A 474 26.15 -7.13 0.47
C GLN A 474 27.34 -7.90 1.04
N SER A 475 28.46 -7.90 0.32
CA SER A 475 29.73 -8.34 0.89
C SER A 475 30.38 -7.20 1.65
N VAL A 476 30.97 -7.50 2.80
CA VAL A 476 31.62 -6.50 3.65
C VAL A 476 33.05 -6.94 3.93
N ALA A 477 34.02 -6.08 3.59
CA ALA A 477 35.43 -6.27 3.93
C ALA A 477 35.95 -5.01 4.63
N ASN A 478 36.71 -5.18 5.72
CA ASN A 478 37.26 -4.08 6.53
C ASN A 478 36.22 -3.02 6.97
N GLY A 479 34.95 -3.43 7.16
CA GLY A 479 33.86 -2.53 7.55
C GLY A 479 33.19 -1.77 6.39
N TYR A 480 33.56 -2.03 5.14
CA TYR A 480 33.02 -1.38 3.94
C TYR A 480 32.31 -2.38 3.03
N THR A 481 31.25 -1.94 2.36
CA THR A 481 30.56 -2.74 1.35
C THR A 481 31.43 -2.87 0.10
N THR A 482 31.71 -4.10 -0.33
CA THR A 482 32.56 -4.40 -1.50
C THR A 482 31.77 -4.86 -2.72
N SER A 483 30.55 -5.37 -2.54
CA SER A 483 29.69 -5.83 -3.63
C SER A 483 28.26 -6.05 -3.18
N PHE A 484 27.35 -6.17 -4.16
CA PHE A 484 25.99 -6.64 -3.98
C PHE A 484 25.71 -7.84 -4.88
N MET A 485 25.02 -8.82 -4.31
CA MET A 485 24.60 -10.04 -4.98
C MET A 485 23.14 -10.36 -4.67
N ARG A 486 22.41 -10.87 -5.66
CA ARG A 486 21.00 -11.22 -5.56
C ARG A 486 20.83 -12.72 -5.68
N LEU A 487 20.07 -13.34 -4.77
CA LEU A 487 19.77 -14.77 -4.84
C LEU A 487 18.90 -15.08 -6.06
N GLU A 488 19.36 -15.98 -6.93
CA GLU A 488 18.59 -16.47 -8.07
C GLU A 488 17.91 -17.80 -7.74
N ARG A 489 18.65 -18.72 -7.12
CA ARG A 489 18.17 -20.04 -6.71
C ARG A 489 18.55 -20.33 -5.27
N VAL A 490 17.60 -20.86 -4.52
CA VAL A 490 17.77 -21.17 -3.10
C VAL A 490 17.45 -22.65 -2.89
N PHE A 491 18.46 -23.41 -2.51
CA PHE A 491 18.34 -24.82 -2.12
C PHE A 491 18.23 -24.93 -0.60
N GLU A 492 18.24 -26.16 -0.07
CA GLU A 492 18.04 -26.35 1.37
C GLU A 492 19.17 -25.73 2.20
N LYS A 493 20.43 -26.00 1.86
CA LYS A 493 21.61 -25.56 2.62
C LYS A 493 22.58 -24.68 1.85
N ASN A 494 22.27 -24.33 0.61
CA ASN A 494 23.10 -23.45 -0.22
C ASN A 494 22.22 -22.63 -1.17
N SER A 495 22.79 -21.55 -1.71
CA SER A 495 22.10 -20.68 -2.66
C SER A 495 23.04 -20.23 -3.78
N GLU A 496 22.49 -20.11 -4.99
CA GLU A 496 23.16 -19.45 -6.11
C GLU A 496 22.73 -17.99 -6.15
N ALA A 497 23.71 -17.09 -6.15
CA ALA A 497 23.52 -15.65 -6.23
C ALA A 497 24.19 -15.11 -7.49
N ARG A 498 23.57 -14.09 -8.09
CA ARG A 498 24.18 -13.28 -9.14
C ARG A 498 24.74 -12.00 -8.53
N ILE A 499 26.04 -11.81 -8.70
CA ILE A 499 26.72 -10.56 -8.41
C ILE A 499 26.30 -9.57 -9.48
N PHE A 500 25.54 -8.55 -9.09
CA PHE A 500 25.07 -7.52 -10.03
C PHE A 500 25.84 -6.21 -9.89
N TYR A 501 26.60 -6.06 -8.80
CA TYR A 501 27.46 -4.92 -8.58
C TYR A 501 28.68 -5.34 -7.75
N VAL A 502 29.88 -5.02 -8.23
CA VAL A 502 31.10 -5.05 -7.44
C VAL A 502 31.61 -3.64 -7.37
N VAL A 503 32.04 -3.19 -6.20
CA VAL A 503 32.68 -1.90 -6.13
C VAL A 503 33.93 -1.93 -7.01
N PRO A 504 34.13 -0.93 -7.87
CA PRO A 504 35.36 -0.77 -8.62
C PRO A 504 36.62 -0.76 -7.74
N GLY A 505 37.55 -1.66 -8.05
CA GLY A 505 38.79 -1.86 -7.31
C GLY A 505 38.69 -2.88 -6.17
N GLU A 506 37.49 -3.30 -5.80
CA GLU A 506 37.26 -4.42 -4.89
C GLU A 506 37.11 -5.73 -5.67
N ASN A 507 37.26 -6.84 -4.96
CA ASN A 507 36.92 -8.16 -5.46
C ASN A 507 36.09 -8.89 -4.40
N ILE A 508 35.32 -9.88 -4.83
CA ILE A 508 34.65 -10.79 -3.91
C ILE A 508 35.56 -12.00 -3.76
N GLU A 509 35.96 -12.30 -2.54
CA GLU A 509 36.78 -13.48 -2.27
C GLU A 509 35.90 -14.64 -1.80
N PRO A 510 36.22 -15.90 -2.15
CA PRO A 510 35.68 -17.04 -1.45
C PRO A 510 35.94 -16.91 0.07
N HIS A 511 35.01 -17.42 0.85
CA HIS A 511 34.93 -17.34 2.31
C HIS A 511 34.68 -15.94 2.88
N SER A 512 34.28 -14.98 2.05
CA SER A 512 33.81 -13.67 2.51
C SER A 512 32.45 -13.76 3.18
N LEU A 513 32.27 -13.06 4.30
CA LEU A 513 30.96 -12.85 4.92
C LEU A 513 30.13 -11.90 4.06
N VAL A 514 28.89 -12.27 3.83
CA VAL A 514 27.88 -11.44 3.18
C VAL A 514 26.66 -11.31 4.09
N ILE A 515 26.04 -10.15 4.08
CA ILE A 515 24.94 -9.80 4.96
C ILE A 515 23.78 -9.29 4.09
N GLU A 516 22.56 -9.71 4.39
CA GLU A 516 21.35 -9.22 3.72
C GLU A 516 21.27 -7.70 3.85
N THR A 517 20.95 -7.05 2.75
CA THR A 517 20.72 -5.61 2.73
C THR A 517 19.43 -5.29 1.98
N LYS A 518 18.69 -4.35 2.56
CA LYS A 518 17.57 -3.68 1.90
C LYS A 518 17.93 -2.29 1.40
N GLN A 519 19.16 -1.85 1.69
CA GLN A 519 19.67 -0.55 1.27
C GLN A 519 20.33 -0.76 -0.08
N TYR A 520 19.67 -0.24 -1.12
CA TYR A 520 20.24 -0.19 -2.45
C TYR A 520 21.26 0.94 -2.49
N PRO A 521 22.33 0.81 -3.31
CA PRO A 521 23.26 1.91 -3.51
C PRO A 521 22.48 3.14 -4.01
N SER A 522 22.40 4.18 -3.17
CA SER A 522 21.75 5.44 -3.50
C SER A 522 22.70 6.58 -3.14
N ASN A 523 22.87 7.51 -4.08
CA ASN A 523 23.69 8.70 -3.86
C ASN A 523 22.77 9.91 -3.88
N LEU A 524 22.59 10.56 -2.73
CA LEU A 524 21.81 11.79 -2.59
C LEU A 524 22.68 12.91 -2.04
N GLY A 525 22.67 14.07 -2.70
CA GLY A 525 23.44 15.21 -2.22
C GLY A 525 23.01 16.57 -2.71
N ILE A 526 23.58 17.58 -2.05
CA ILE A 526 23.45 18.99 -2.40
C ILE A 526 24.83 19.47 -2.85
N ARG A 527 24.89 20.15 -4.00
CA ARG A 527 26.12 20.72 -4.54
C ARG A 527 25.96 22.20 -4.86
N PHE A 528 27.03 22.94 -4.65
CA PHE A 528 27.22 24.33 -5.02
C PHE A 528 28.26 24.40 -6.13
N GLY A 529 27.88 24.85 -7.31
CA GLY A 529 28.75 24.97 -8.47
C GLY A 529 29.12 26.41 -8.77
N PHE A 530 30.40 26.67 -9.00
CA PHE A 530 30.90 27.93 -9.56
C PHE A 530 31.34 27.67 -11.00
N PHE A 531 30.74 28.36 -11.98
CA PHE A 531 31.00 28.13 -13.40
C PHE A 531 31.41 29.41 -14.13
N VAL A 532 32.33 29.27 -15.07
CA VAL A 532 32.83 30.32 -15.97
C VAL A 532 32.35 29.99 -17.38
N GLU A 533 31.64 30.93 -18.02
CA GLU A 533 30.87 30.74 -19.25
C GLU A 533 29.75 29.69 -19.06
N LYS A 534 28.55 29.86 -19.63
CA LYS A 534 27.35 29.02 -19.36
C LYS A 534 27.69 27.50 -19.30
N GLU A 535 28.00 27.02 -18.10
CA GLU A 535 28.39 25.65 -17.73
C GLU A 535 29.62 25.05 -18.44
N THR A 536 30.58 25.85 -18.95
CA THR A 536 31.73 25.26 -19.71
C THR A 536 32.88 24.81 -18.80
N TYR A 537 33.25 25.61 -17.81
CA TYR A 537 34.29 25.25 -16.84
C TYR A 537 33.79 25.57 -15.45
N GLY A 538 33.93 24.66 -14.48
CA GLY A 538 33.49 24.96 -13.12
C GLY A 538 34.01 24.04 -12.05
N MET A 539 33.75 24.45 -10.81
CA MET A 539 34.08 23.69 -9.61
C MET A 539 32.78 23.50 -8.82
N LYS A 540 32.48 22.25 -8.47
CA LYS A 540 31.36 21.92 -7.58
C LYS A 540 31.89 21.57 -6.19
N ILE A 541 31.32 22.16 -5.16
CA ILE A 541 31.60 21.86 -3.76
C ILE A 541 30.29 21.49 -3.11
N GLY A 542 30.24 20.40 -2.38
CA GLY A 542 28.98 19.93 -1.83
C GLY A 542 29.13 18.67 -1.04
N TYR A 543 27.99 18.18 -0.57
CA TYR A 543 27.90 16.95 0.18
C TYR A 543 26.97 15.99 -0.56
N ILE A 544 27.53 14.89 -1.06
CA ILE A 544 26.76 13.74 -1.55
C ILE A 544 27.00 12.59 -0.58
N LYS A 545 25.92 12.11 0.04
CA LYS A 545 25.94 10.86 0.80
C LYS A 545 25.98 9.73 -0.22
N SER A 546 27.11 9.01 -0.28
CA SER A 546 27.19 7.73 -0.99
C SER A 546 27.18 6.60 0.02
N ASP A 547 26.21 5.69 -0.09
CA ASP A 547 26.08 4.57 0.83
C ASP A 547 27.24 3.56 0.74
N ILE A 548 28.11 3.67 -0.28
CA ILE A 548 29.18 2.69 -0.55
C ILE A 548 30.55 3.15 -0.03
N TYR A 549 30.90 4.45 -0.14
CA TYR A 549 32.21 4.99 0.29
C TYR A 549 32.11 6.30 1.07
N GLY A 550 30.96 6.56 1.70
CA GLY A 550 30.78 7.76 2.50
C GLY A 550 30.73 9.03 1.66
N ASN A 551 31.05 10.16 2.29
CA ASN A 551 30.63 11.46 1.79
C ASN A 551 31.61 12.05 0.76
N TYR A 552 31.04 12.66 -0.26
CA TYR A 552 31.72 13.56 -1.18
C TYR A 552 31.91 14.93 -0.53
N LEU A 553 33.05 15.59 -0.79
CA LEU A 553 33.35 16.94 -0.27
C LEU A 553 33.52 17.98 -1.38
N TRP A 554 34.08 17.62 -2.55
CA TRP A 554 34.26 18.52 -3.71
C TRP A 554 34.56 17.79 -5.04
N SER A 555 34.30 18.43 -6.19
CA SER A 555 34.71 18.01 -7.54
C SER A 555 35.08 19.21 -8.41
N PHE A 556 35.86 18.91 -9.44
CA PHE A 556 36.16 19.79 -10.55
C PHE A 556 35.42 19.28 -11.79
N THR A 557 34.74 20.15 -12.53
CA THR A 557 33.94 19.77 -13.70
C THR A 557 34.30 20.63 -14.91
N SER A 558 34.53 20.00 -16.05
CA SER A 558 34.64 20.68 -17.34
C SER A 558 33.62 20.10 -18.29
N SER A 559 32.81 20.96 -18.90
CA SER A 559 31.73 20.55 -19.80
C SER A 559 31.85 21.24 -21.15
N PHE A 560 31.42 20.53 -22.19
CA PHE A 560 31.08 21.14 -23.46
C PHE A 560 29.62 20.80 -23.78
N SER A 561 28.84 21.80 -24.18
CA SER A 561 27.45 21.61 -24.55
C SER A 561 27.26 21.92 -26.03
N ILE A 562 26.53 21.05 -26.73
CA ILE A 562 26.14 21.29 -28.11
C ILE A 562 24.68 21.75 -28.08
N PRO A 563 24.38 23.02 -28.42
CA PRO A 563 23.01 23.51 -28.46
C PRO A 563 22.27 22.88 -29.65
N TYR A 564 21.04 22.43 -29.43
CA TYR A 564 20.14 21.99 -30.49
C TYR A 564 18.91 22.90 -30.49
N ASP A 565 18.73 23.68 -31.56
CA ASP A 565 17.68 24.69 -31.64
C ASP A 565 16.37 24.03 -32.10
N THR A 566 15.44 23.82 -31.17
CA THR A 566 14.04 23.51 -31.48
C THR A 566 13.26 24.82 -31.43
N SER A 567 12.43 25.08 -32.45
CA SER A 567 11.81 26.39 -32.75
C SER A 567 10.73 26.89 -31.76
N SER A 568 10.85 26.60 -30.47
CA SER A 568 9.99 27.09 -29.39
C SER A 568 10.86 27.60 -28.23
N VAL A 569 10.23 28.34 -27.31
CA VAL A 569 10.83 29.09 -26.18
C VAL A 569 11.75 28.25 -25.24
N ASP A 570 11.83 26.94 -25.46
CA ASP A 570 12.65 25.98 -24.74
C ASP A 570 13.89 25.59 -25.55
N ARG A 571 15.09 25.93 -25.06
CA ARG A 571 16.36 25.44 -25.63
C ARG A 571 16.75 24.11 -24.99
N MET A 572 16.73 23.04 -25.76
CA MET A 572 17.28 21.75 -25.36
C MET A 572 18.78 21.71 -25.73
N MET A 573 19.66 21.42 -24.76
CA MET A 573 21.08 21.21 -25.05
C MET A 573 21.48 19.80 -24.69
N PHE A 574 22.41 19.22 -25.45
CA PHE A 574 23.08 17.96 -25.12
C PHE A 574 24.44 18.27 -24.48
N PRO A 575 24.53 18.38 -23.15
CA PRO A 575 25.80 18.51 -22.48
C PRO A 575 26.55 17.17 -22.49
N VAL A 576 27.84 17.29 -22.77
CA VAL A 576 28.84 16.27 -22.49
C VAL A 576 29.81 16.88 -21.47
N ALA A 577 29.84 16.35 -20.26
CA ALA A 577 30.71 16.84 -19.19
C ALA A 577 31.71 15.79 -18.75
N PHE A 578 32.93 16.23 -18.48
CA PHE A 578 33.96 15.50 -17.77
C PHE A 578 34.03 16.04 -16.34
N GLU A 579 33.65 15.23 -15.36
CA GLU A 579 33.69 15.57 -13.94
C GLU A 579 34.78 14.75 -13.22
N PHE A 580 35.75 15.42 -12.61
CA PHE A 580 36.71 14.83 -11.69
C PHE A 580 36.27 15.08 -10.25
N SER A 581 35.88 14.02 -9.54
CA SER A 581 35.33 14.07 -8.18
C SER A 581 36.29 13.52 -7.15
N LYS A 582 36.46 14.23 -6.03
CA LYS A 582 37.21 13.74 -4.86
C LYS A 582 36.27 13.38 -3.72
N PHE A 583 36.24 12.09 -3.41
CA PHE A 583 35.57 11.52 -2.26
C PHE A 583 36.53 11.46 -1.07
N LEU A 584 35.98 11.40 0.15
CA LEU A 584 36.77 11.25 1.38
C LEU A 584 37.78 10.09 1.33
N PHE A 585 37.53 9.06 0.51
CA PHE A 585 38.37 7.87 0.40
C PHE A 585 38.82 7.51 -1.03
N GLY A 586 38.58 8.36 -2.05
CA GLY A 586 38.98 8.05 -3.43
C GLY A 586 38.77 9.19 -4.43
N GLU A 587 39.29 9.02 -5.64
CA GLU A 587 39.12 9.94 -6.77
C GLU A 587 38.33 9.23 -7.88
N ASN A 588 37.46 9.94 -8.58
CA ASN A 588 36.59 9.41 -9.62
C ASN A 588 36.61 10.36 -10.83
N ILE A 589 36.69 9.82 -12.05
CA ILE A 589 36.46 10.57 -13.29
C ILE A 589 35.14 10.11 -13.87
N GLU A 590 34.28 11.03 -14.25
CA GLU A 590 32.98 10.73 -14.80
C GLU A 590 32.76 11.45 -16.12
N LEU A 591 32.28 10.72 -17.12
CA LEU A 591 31.75 11.26 -18.35
C LEU A 591 30.22 11.32 -18.21
N LEU A 592 29.70 12.53 -18.05
CA LEU A 592 28.27 12.80 -18.00
C LEU A 592 27.75 13.07 -19.41
N LEU A 593 26.79 12.25 -19.84
CA LEU A 593 26.07 12.39 -21.10
C LEU A 593 24.61 12.66 -20.77
N GLY A 594 24.10 13.83 -21.11
CA GLY A 594 22.73 14.17 -20.72
C GLY A 594 22.00 15.06 -21.70
N THR A 595 20.76 15.36 -21.34
CA THR A 595 19.97 16.44 -21.91
C THR A 595 19.68 17.46 -20.83
N SER A 596 19.73 18.73 -21.19
CA SER A 596 19.36 19.86 -20.33
C SER A 596 18.09 20.50 -20.84
N PHE A 597 17.21 20.86 -19.91
CA PHE A 597 16.03 21.70 -20.14
C PHE A 597 16.20 22.96 -19.31
N ASN A 598 16.31 24.10 -19.99
CA ASN A 598 16.40 25.41 -19.32
C ASN A 598 15.08 26.14 -19.46
N ILE A 599 14.48 26.51 -18.33
CA ILE A 599 13.28 27.35 -18.29
C ILE A 599 13.74 28.78 -18.03
N VAL A 600 13.65 29.62 -19.06
CA VAL A 600 13.93 31.05 -18.96
C VAL A 600 12.65 31.74 -18.50
N SER A 601 12.69 32.40 -17.34
CA SER A 601 11.53 33.18 -16.86
C SER A 601 11.33 34.40 -17.77
N GLU A 602 10.17 34.55 -18.42
CA GLU A 602 9.86 35.70 -19.28
C GLU A 602 9.52 37.00 -18.50
N SER A 603 9.64 37.01 -17.16
CA SER A 603 9.04 38.06 -16.33
C SER A 603 9.94 39.22 -15.90
N SER A 604 11.20 39.31 -16.32
CA SER A 604 12.04 40.49 -15.99
C SER A 604 12.34 41.36 -17.21
N GLY A 605 11.72 42.55 -17.20
CA GLY A 605 12.10 43.63 -18.08
C GLY A 605 13.53 44.08 -17.76
N ALA A 606 14.38 44.09 -18.79
CA ALA A 606 15.63 44.84 -18.92
C ALA A 606 16.71 44.73 -17.81
N SER A 607 16.56 43.88 -16.79
CA SER A 607 17.61 43.70 -15.77
C SER A 607 17.46 42.37 -15.05
N TYR A 608 18.28 41.39 -15.45
CA TYR A 608 18.65 40.15 -14.77
C TYR A 608 17.55 39.10 -14.57
N ILE A 609 17.76 37.90 -15.11
CA ILE A 609 16.93 36.71 -14.85
C ILE A 609 17.83 35.53 -14.55
N SER A 610 17.52 34.88 -13.43
CA SER A 610 18.03 33.58 -13.03
C SER A 610 17.37 32.46 -13.84
N ASP A 611 18.17 31.53 -14.36
CA ASP A 611 17.68 30.38 -15.14
C ASP A 611 17.50 29.17 -14.21
N TYR A 612 16.37 28.46 -14.34
CA TYR A 612 16.17 27.14 -13.74
C TYR A 612 16.49 26.07 -14.78
N GLY A 613 17.36 25.12 -14.43
CA GLY A 613 17.78 24.02 -15.29
C GLY A 613 17.42 22.67 -14.69
N VAL A 614 16.93 21.75 -15.52
CA VAL A 614 16.85 20.32 -15.19
C VAL A 614 17.73 19.56 -16.16
N LEU A 615 18.74 18.88 -15.62
CA LEU A 615 19.66 18.02 -16.33
C LEU A 615 19.31 16.57 -16.04
N ILE A 616 19.12 15.76 -17.08
CA ILE A 616 18.87 14.32 -16.91
C ILE A 616 19.77 13.57 -17.89
N GLY A 617 20.44 12.53 -17.41
CA GLY A 617 21.38 11.80 -18.26
C GLY A 617 21.91 10.51 -17.68
N LEU A 618 22.90 9.99 -18.39
CA LEU A 618 23.73 8.84 -18.06
C LEU A 618 25.13 9.34 -17.70
N ALA A 619 25.65 8.95 -16.56
CA ALA A 619 27.05 9.11 -16.21
C ALA A 619 27.79 7.80 -16.44
N LEU A 620 28.96 7.86 -17.07
CA LEU A 620 29.92 6.77 -17.15
C LEU A 620 31.09 7.12 -16.23
N SER A 621 31.21 6.43 -15.11
CA SER A 621 32.21 6.74 -14.09
C SER A 621 33.44 5.85 -14.23
N SER A 622 34.59 6.27 -13.71
CA SER A 622 35.81 5.50 -13.56
C SER A 622 36.50 5.85 -12.23
N TYR A 623 36.59 4.88 -11.34
CA TYR A 623 37.23 5.08 -10.04
C TYR A 623 38.74 4.93 -10.20
N LEU A 624 39.49 5.97 -9.83
CA LEU A 624 40.93 6.09 -10.09
C LEU A 624 41.81 5.33 -9.09
N ARG A 625 41.24 4.53 -8.18
CA ARG A 625 42.02 3.99 -7.06
C ARG A 625 43.14 3.03 -7.47
N ASN A 626 43.15 2.50 -8.70
CA ASN A 626 44.26 1.67 -9.23
C ASN A 626 44.56 1.79 -10.74
N SER A 627 43.80 2.56 -11.53
CA SER A 627 44.06 2.78 -12.98
C SER A 627 43.09 3.82 -13.54
N VAL A 628 43.51 4.57 -14.56
CA VAL A 628 42.62 5.46 -15.35
C VAL A 628 41.64 4.66 -16.24
N PHE A 629 41.82 3.33 -16.32
CA PHE A 629 41.06 2.44 -17.20
C PHE A 629 40.11 1.47 -16.47
N SER A 630 39.91 1.59 -15.16
CA SER A 630 38.89 0.78 -14.45
C SER A 630 37.49 1.33 -14.70
N TYR A 631 36.64 0.54 -15.38
CA TYR A 631 35.23 0.88 -15.61
C TYR A 631 34.49 1.04 -14.27
N GLY A 632 34.03 2.25 -13.98
CA GLY A 632 33.27 2.59 -12.78
C GLY A 632 31.75 2.48 -12.94
N GLY A 633 31.29 1.77 -13.97
CA GLY A 633 29.87 1.54 -14.24
C GLY A 633 29.18 2.72 -14.93
N ALA A 634 27.87 2.53 -15.16
CA ALA A 634 26.98 3.56 -15.69
C ALA A 634 25.91 3.86 -14.64
N CYS A 635 25.63 5.12 -14.37
CA CYS A 635 24.54 5.54 -13.49
C CYS A 635 23.59 6.50 -14.20
N PHE A 636 22.33 6.51 -13.83
CA PHE A 636 21.42 7.57 -14.23
C PHE A 636 21.58 8.74 -13.26
N TYR A 637 21.58 9.97 -13.78
CA TYR A 637 21.64 11.15 -12.93
C TYR A 637 20.56 12.16 -13.30
N THR A 638 20.10 12.88 -12.29
CA THR A 638 19.26 14.08 -12.45
C THR A 638 19.82 15.21 -11.59
N GLU A 639 20.00 16.38 -12.18
CA GLU A 639 20.48 17.58 -11.52
C GLU A 639 19.47 18.71 -11.74
N VAL A 640 18.96 19.28 -10.64
CA VAL A 640 18.13 20.49 -10.70
C VAL A 640 18.98 21.66 -10.26
N THR A 641 19.20 22.63 -11.15
CA THR A 641 20.06 23.78 -10.91
C THR A 641 19.29 25.10 -10.98
N TYR A 642 19.74 26.05 -10.16
CA TYR A 642 19.34 27.44 -10.19
C TYR A 642 20.58 28.29 -10.40
N THR A 643 20.63 29.03 -11.51
CA THR A 643 21.82 29.78 -11.94
C THR A 643 21.64 31.28 -11.77
N ILE A 644 22.54 31.90 -11.01
CA ILE A 644 22.62 33.34 -10.73
C ILE A 644 23.82 33.93 -11.49
N PRO A 645 23.60 34.83 -12.47
CA PRO A 645 24.70 35.53 -13.13
C PRO A 645 25.36 36.52 -12.18
N LEU A 646 26.69 36.44 -12.04
CA LEU A 646 27.49 37.31 -11.16
C LEU A 646 28.02 38.56 -11.89
N SER A 647 27.54 38.84 -13.10
CA SER A 647 27.90 40.04 -13.89
C SER A 647 27.51 41.37 -13.24
N ASN A 648 26.79 41.35 -12.12
CA ASN A 648 26.41 42.53 -11.32
C ASN A 648 27.34 42.86 -10.13
N PHE A 649 28.33 42.02 -9.82
CA PHE A 649 29.30 42.35 -8.79
C PHE A 649 30.48 43.07 -9.45
N GLU A 650 30.82 44.27 -8.97
CA GLU A 650 31.86 45.17 -9.54
C GLU A 650 33.27 44.55 -9.67
N LEU A 651 33.48 43.32 -9.19
CA LEU A 651 34.75 42.58 -9.20
C LEU A 651 34.76 41.33 -10.10
N SER A 652 33.72 41.13 -10.91
CA SER A 652 33.51 39.91 -11.70
C SER A 652 33.81 40.16 -13.19
N PRO A 653 34.78 39.46 -13.82
CA PRO A 653 34.87 39.44 -15.28
C PRO A 653 33.53 39.04 -15.90
N ASN A 654 33.14 39.70 -17.00
CA ASN A 654 31.94 39.35 -17.76
C ASN A 654 31.91 37.82 -17.98
N ASN A 655 30.81 37.15 -17.58
CA ASN A 655 30.50 35.71 -17.77
C ASN A 655 30.73 34.73 -16.59
N MET A 656 30.84 35.18 -15.35
CA MET A 656 30.78 34.26 -14.19
C MET A 656 29.34 33.99 -13.73
N ASN A 657 29.03 32.73 -13.44
CA ASN A 657 27.73 32.28 -12.94
C ASN A 657 27.89 31.44 -11.66
N LEU A 658 27.01 31.67 -10.68
CA LEU A 658 26.85 30.80 -9.51
C LEU A 658 25.65 29.89 -9.75
N SER A 659 25.85 28.57 -9.70
CA SER A 659 24.77 27.59 -9.84
C SER A 659 24.60 26.82 -8.54
N ILE A 660 23.36 26.72 -8.05
CA ILE A 660 23.01 25.99 -6.83
C ILE A 660 22.07 24.86 -7.22
N GLY A 661 22.34 23.63 -6.79
CA GLY A 661 21.52 22.50 -7.22
C GLY A 661 21.52 21.27 -6.34
N VAL A 662 20.53 20.41 -6.59
CA VAL A 662 20.40 19.08 -6.01
C VAL A 662 20.76 18.06 -7.07
N ASP A 663 21.65 17.13 -6.72
CA ASP A 663 22.06 16.02 -7.59
C ASP A 663 21.58 14.70 -7.00
N MET A 664 20.94 13.88 -7.84
CA MET A 664 20.53 12.52 -7.51
C MET A 664 21.11 11.57 -8.53
N ARG A 665 21.76 10.50 -8.06
CA ARG A 665 22.38 9.49 -8.92
C ARG A 665 21.94 8.09 -8.52
N PHE A 666 21.59 7.27 -9.52
CA PHE A 666 21.02 5.93 -9.40
C PHE A 666 21.81 4.88 -10.17
#